data_AF-A0A947KIW6-F1
#
_entry.id   AF-A0A947KIW6-F1
#
_cell.length_a   1.000
_cell.length_b   1.000
_cell.length_c   1.000
_cell.angle_alpha   90.00
_cell.angle_beta   90.00
_cell.angle_gamma   90.00
#
_symmetry.space_group_name_H-M   'P 1'
#
loop_
_entity.id
_entity.type
_entity.pdbx_description
1 polymer ?
#
loop_
_entity_poly.entity_id
_entity_poly.type
_entity_poly.pdbx_seq_one_letter_code
_entity_poly.pdbx_strand_id
1 'polypeptide(L)'
;MKTNCFIFVVTTLFYCNFRLNAQVLVSIPIDILSGLDDGEITAMSEPSLTINTVENIFDGNPYTEAGVQDDSTASVTLQFHDEVKFSKCKVFFWNDGQWSLEIANSLDDLNGESGSYQSLVDNQDNLFFNWDSSEFIPVTAKYIRLTENNLNNIGVHFGEWELQAIVNFISLSILPSPLKLVPNTSLQLKVEILDENGVGYPYNFPDIVHWSSSNKPVADVSEMGKIHTYSLGTAAITATITALSGTTIVNVVPDFESVNDETLYLKVALVLQNPVIDSTNMQKIHQVWGWTDPMVYTNQLIEEFSMMSDEVVQFQIVEIHDDEGIFTRLEGELMSIDTLAYYYLTPGKLYGRDTSGTLQNLAESQGKVYFDYNEMIDYYDLDTKRNSGAIDEVWVYAHPFAGMYESQLVGPGAFWWNSPPLDNPNLEKLLSVMGWNYERGLDCAVHSVGHRVESAIRHVYGRWDCHNPEPNNWELFTRFDKDVPGQAHIGNIHFPPNGQSDYDYSNTRYIITYADNWKRYPILLDQTRNINCSEWGCTHLGYMRWWFNHLPRYAGVTDGILNNWWYYFVDYEGAVERTEQLMSIDDKIDDKNNLPRDFWLEQNYPNPFNSKTRIEFYISKSGTLDLAVYNIVGQHIRTLKNDYIQPGTYNVTWSGKNDAGEQVPSGIYFYRLSTSEGTNLIKKMILLK
;
A
#
# COMPACT_ATOMS: atom_id res chain seq x y z
N MET A 1 13.04 18.32 29.01
CA MET A 1 12.12 19.48 29.14
C MET A 1 11.12 19.34 28.02
N LYS A 2 9.90 18.93 28.38
CA LYS A 2 8.75 18.79 27.49
C LYS A 2 8.07 20.16 27.42
N THR A 3 7.86 20.67 26.22
CA THR A 3 6.92 21.79 26.01
C THR A 3 5.90 21.30 25.01
N ASN A 4 4.70 21.00 25.53
CA ASN A 4 3.51 20.73 24.74
C ASN A 4 3.16 22.00 23.95
N CYS A 5 3.13 21.92 22.61
CA CYS A 5 2.38 22.87 21.80
C CYS A 5 0.98 22.28 21.59
N PHE A 6 0.04 22.71 22.42
CA PHE A 6 -1.39 22.60 22.11
C PHE A 6 -1.71 23.69 21.08
N ILE A 7 -2.00 23.30 19.84
CA ILE A 7 -2.60 24.19 18.85
C ILE A 7 -4.09 24.28 19.19
N PHE A 8 -4.53 25.42 19.71
CA PHE A 8 -5.93 25.80 19.75
C PHE A 8 -6.29 26.41 18.40
N VAL A 9 -7.12 25.73 17.61
CA VAL A 9 -7.82 26.35 16.47
C VAL A 9 -9.11 26.95 17.02
N VAL A 10 -9.23 28.27 16.96
CA VAL A 10 -10.49 28.99 17.19
C VAL A 10 -11.18 29.12 15.83
N THR A 11 -12.26 28.38 15.60
CA THR A 11 -13.08 28.51 14.38
C THR A 11 -14.37 29.24 14.69
N THR A 12 -14.68 30.27 13.89
CA THR A 12 -15.95 30.99 13.95
C THR A 12 -16.95 30.30 13.03
N LEU A 13 -17.94 29.59 13.61
CA LEU A 13 -19.04 28.95 12.88
C LEU A 13 -20.08 30.00 12.45
N PHE A 14 -20.34 30.12 11.15
CA PHE A 14 -21.47 30.92 10.63
C PHE A 14 -22.74 30.07 10.55
N TYR A 15 -23.73 30.41 11.37
CA TYR A 15 -25.05 29.78 11.40
C TYR A 15 -25.96 30.34 10.30
N CYS A 16 -26.53 29.47 9.46
CA CYS A 16 -27.68 29.83 8.63
C CYS A 16 -28.87 28.93 8.96
N ASN A 17 -29.85 29.49 9.67
CA ASN A 17 -31.11 28.83 10.04
C ASN A 17 -32.12 28.90 8.88
N PHE A 18 -32.08 27.95 7.95
CA PHE A 18 -33.24 27.61 7.11
C PHE A 18 -33.23 26.11 6.82
N ARG A 19 -34.40 25.45 6.92
CA ARG A 19 -34.57 24.02 6.63
C ARG A 19 -34.23 23.73 5.17
N LEU A 20 -32.97 23.34 4.90
CA LEU A 20 -32.46 22.68 3.70
C LEU A 20 -31.16 22.00 4.15
N ASN A 21 -30.99 20.72 3.82
CA ASN A 21 -29.86 19.81 4.09
C ASN A 21 -28.79 20.29 5.10
N ALA A 22 -28.69 19.59 6.23
CA ALA A 22 -27.67 19.84 7.24
C ALA A 22 -26.27 19.88 6.62
N GLN A 23 -25.64 21.06 6.68
CA GLN A 23 -24.32 21.32 6.10
C GLN A 23 -23.47 22.03 7.14
N VAL A 24 -22.21 21.61 7.26
CA VAL A 24 -21.21 22.28 8.10
C VAL A 24 -20.06 22.69 7.21
N LEU A 25 -19.84 24.00 7.11
CA LEU A 25 -18.73 24.59 6.38
C LEU A 25 -17.52 24.70 7.32
N VAL A 26 -16.40 24.11 6.93
CA VAL A 26 -15.18 24.12 7.72
C VAL A 26 -14.01 24.56 6.87
N SER A 27 -13.20 25.48 7.40
CA SER A 27 -11.90 25.85 6.83
C SER A 27 -10.85 24.81 7.26
N ILE A 28 -10.26 24.10 6.32
CA ILE A 28 -9.20 23.10 6.55
C ILE A 28 -7.94 23.46 5.75
N PRO A 29 -6.73 23.18 6.27
CA PRO A 29 -5.51 23.34 5.48
C PRO A 29 -5.51 22.39 4.27
N ILE A 30 -4.95 22.85 3.17
CA ILE A 30 -4.73 22.06 1.96
C ILE A 30 -3.33 21.44 2.07
N ASP A 31 -3.24 20.11 1.91
CA ASP A 31 -1.95 19.43 1.79
C ASP A 31 -1.43 19.57 0.35
N ILE A 32 -0.67 20.65 0.13
CA ILE A 32 -0.17 21.00 -1.20
C ILE A 32 0.93 20.03 -1.63
N LEU A 33 1.78 19.57 -0.69
CA LEU A 33 2.91 18.70 -1.01
C LEU A 33 2.45 17.33 -1.50
N SER A 34 1.52 16.69 -0.79
CA SER A 34 0.93 15.43 -1.24
C SER A 34 0.24 15.58 -2.60
N GLY A 35 -0.45 16.72 -2.82
CA GLY A 35 -1.09 17.03 -4.10
C GLY A 35 -0.11 17.26 -5.27
N LEU A 36 1.13 17.68 -4.98
CA LEU A 36 2.19 17.75 -5.99
C LEU A 36 2.72 16.35 -6.33
N ASP A 37 2.87 15.49 -5.32
CA ASP A 37 3.39 14.13 -5.46
C ASP A 37 2.43 13.21 -6.25
N ASP A 38 1.11 13.35 -6.05
CA ASP A 38 0.08 12.58 -6.76
C ASP A 38 -0.33 13.20 -8.12
N GLY A 39 0.03 14.47 -8.36
CA GLY A 39 -0.25 15.22 -9.58
C GLY A 39 -1.63 15.88 -9.65
N GLU A 40 -2.36 15.95 -8.53
CA GLU A 40 -3.61 16.70 -8.40
C GLU A 40 -3.39 18.22 -8.34
N ILE A 41 -2.18 18.65 -7.97
CA ILE A 41 -1.72 20.03 -7.97
C ILE A 41 -0.49 20.12 -8.87
N THR A 42 -0.40 21.19 -9.65
CA THR A 42 0.82 21.54 -10.39
C THR A 42 1.28 22.92 -9.98
N ALA A 43 2.57 23.08 -9.70
CA ALA A 43 3.17 24.37 -9.36
C ALA A 43 4.03 24.91 -10.50
N MET A 44 4.00 26.23 -10.68
CA MET A 44 4.82 26.97 -11.63
C MET A 44 5.42 28.17 -10.92
N SER A 45 6.67 28.53 -11.22
CA SER A 45 7.28 29.76 -10.72
C SER A 45 7.70 30.68 -11.85
N GLU A 46 7.54 31.99 -11.64
CA GLU A 46 8.02 33.03 -12.56
C GLU A 46 8.77 34.11 -11.76
N PRO A 47 10.09 34.28 -11.94
CA PRO A 47 10.97 33.45 -12.77
C PRO A 47 11.15 32.02 -12.23
N SER A 48 11.79 31.15 -13.01
CA SER A 48 12.12 29.79 -12.55
C SER A 48 13.01 29.86 -11.29
N LEU A 49 12.67 29.08 -10.26
CA LEU A 49 13.43 29.06 -9.01
C LEU A 49 14.89 28.68 -9.27
N THR A 50 15.81 29.45 -8.68
CA THR A 50 17.27 29.20 -8.74
C THR A 50 17.81 28.68 -7.40
N ILE A 51 16.98 28.70 -6.35
CA ILE A 51 17.29 28.26 -5.00
C ILE A 51 16.28 27.18 -4.63
N ASN A 52 16.77 25.96 -4.40
CA ASN A 52 15.99 24.76 -4.07
C ASN A 52 14.79 24.52 -5.01
N THR A 53 13.83 23.70 -4.59
CA THR A 53 12.67 23.33 -5.41
C THR A 53 11.37 23.80 -4.76
N VAL A 54 10.29 23.82 -5.52
CA VAL A 54 9.02 24.41 -5.06
C VAL A 54 8.41 23.64 -3.87
N GLU A 55 8.73 22.36 -3.74
CA GLU A 55 8.32 21.47 -2.65
C GLU A 55 8.81 21.97 -1.29
N ASN A 56 9.96 22.66 -1.25
CA ASN A 56 10.50 23.26 -0.01
C ASN A 56 9.64 24.41 0.54
N ILE A 57 8.65 24.91 -0.21
CA ILE A 57 7.71 25.94 0.24
C ILE A 57 6.52 25.31 1.00
N PHE A 58 6.32 23.98 0.88
CA PHE A 58 5.13 23.27 1.36
C PHE A 58 5.46 22.11 2.31
N ASP A 59 6.71 22.01 2.76
CA ASP A 59 7.19 20.90 3.59
C ASP A 59 6.84 21.07 5.09
N GLY A 60 6.11 22.13 5.45
CA GLY A 60 5.70 22.44 6.81
C GLY A 60 6.87 22.92 7.69
N ASN A 61 8.03 23.18 7.11
CA ASN A 61 9.19 23.75 7.75
C ASN A 61 9.50 25.15 7.21
N PRO A 62 9.14 26.24 7.92
CA PRO A 62 9.44 27.60 7.47
C PRO A 62 10.94 27.94 7.47
N TYR A 63 11.79 27.01 7.88
CA TYR A 63 13.25 27.14 7.89
C TYR A 63 13.95 26.44 6.72
N THR A 64 13.19 25.91 5.77
CA THR A 64 13.61 25.62 4.40
C THR A 64 13.16 26.76 3.48
N GLU A 65 13.83 26.96 2.35
CA GLU A 65 13.51 28.06 1.43
C GLU A 65 13.50 27.58 -0.02
N ALA A 66 12.72 28.25 -0.86
CA ALA A 66 12.89 28.20 -2.31
C ALA A 66 12.73 29.61 -2.88
N GLY A 67 13.41 29.91 -3.99
CA GLY A 67 13.46 31.30 -4.43
C GLY A 67 14.28 31.57 -5.68
N VAL A 68 14.50 32.85 -5.93
CA VAL A 68 15.29 33.36 -7.05
C VAL A 68 16.37 34.30 -6.53
N GLN A 69 17.57 34.22 -7.07
CA GLN A 69 18.73 34.96 -6.54
C GLN A 69 18.86 36.38 -7.09
N ASP A 70 18.50 36.58 -8.35
CA ASP A 70 18.81 37.80 -9.12
C ASP A 70 17.60 38.70 -9.40
N ASP A 71 16.39 38.22 -9.14
CA ASP A 71 15.14 38.96 -9.36
C ASP A 71 14.56 39.47 -8.04
N SER A 72 14.14 40.74 -8.02
CA SER A 72 13.49 41.36 -6.86
C SER A 72 12.01 41.01 -6.73
N THR A 73 11.46 40.29 -7.70
CA THR A 73 10.06 39.87 -7.75
C THR A 73 10.01 38.43 -8.23
N ALA A 74 9.25 37.59 -7.53
CA ALA A 74 8.97 36.23 -7.96
C ALA A 74 7.54 35.87 -7.61
N SER A 75 6.97 34.94 -8.38
CA SER A 75 5.67 34.38 -8.10
C SER A 75 5.69 32.87 -8.15
N VAL A 76 4.86 32.24 -7.33
CA VAL A 76 4.56 30.81 -7.36
C VAL A 76 3.06 30.67 -7.60
N THR A 77 2.70 30.00 -8.69
CA THR A 77 1.32 29.73 -9.11
C THR A 77 1.01 28.26 -8.92
N LEU A 78 -0.04 27.96 -8.17
CA LEU A 78 -0.61 26.63 -8.03
C LEU A 78 -1.82 26.50 -8.94
N GLN A 79 -1.89 25.38 -9.66
CA GLN A 79 -3.06 24.95 -10.40
C GLN A 79 -3.58 23.66 -9.76
N PHE A 80 -4.85 23.65 -9.40
CA PHE A 80 -5.55 22.48 -8.88
C PHE A 80 -6.24 21.72 -10.02
N HIS A 81 -6.41 20.41 -9.89
CA HIS A 81 -7.16 19.59 -10.85
C HIS A 81 -8.62 20.05 -10.95
N ASP A 82 -9.25 20.19 -9.78
CA ASP A 82 -10.61 20.68 -9.56
C ASP A 82 -10.62 22.08 -8.93
N GLU A 83 -11.76 22.76 -9.00
CA GLU A 83 -11.91 24.08 -8.36
C GLU A 83 -11.89 23.95 -6.83
N VAL A 84 -11.15 24.83 -6.17
CA VAL A 84 -11.03 24.86 -4.71
C VAL A 84 -11.62 26.15 -4.15
N LYS A 85 -12.36 26.02 -3.05
CA LYS A 85 -12.97 27.16 -2.35
C LYS A 85 -12.06 27.70 -1.25
N PHE A 86 -11.13 28.58 -1.58
CA PHE A 86 -10.17 29.15 -0.64
C PHE A 86 -10.81 30.10 0.37
N SER A 87 -10.25 30.17 1.58
CA SER A 87 -10.73 31.06 2.66
C SER A 87 -9.63 31.81 3.40
N LYS A 88 -8.42 31.23 3.46
CA LYS A 88 -7.30 31.77 4.22
C LYS A 88 -5.98 31.40 3.58
N CYS A 89 -5.00 32.28 3.74
CA CYS A 89 -3.61 32.07 3.35
C CYS A 89 -2.69 32.44 4.52
N LYS A 90 -1.62 31.67 4.72
CA LYS A 90 -0.50 32.01 5.60
C LYS A 90 0.79 31.88 4.81
N VAL A 91 1.68 32.83 4.99
CA VAL A 91 2.94 32.90 4.25
C VAL A 91 4.09 33.21 5.19
N PHE A 92 5.27 32.69 4.88
CA PHE A 92 6.51 32.96 5.58
C PHE A 92 7.59 33.26 4.55
N PHE A 93 8.27 34.41 4.70
CA PHE A 93 9.31 34.86 3.79
C PHE A 93 10.65 35.05 4.50
N TRP A 94 11.72 34.81 3.76
CA TRP A 94 13.10 35.04 4.19
C TRP A 94 13.63 36.39 3.69
N ASN A 95 12.72 37.33 3.44
CA ASN A 95 13.02 38.69 3.09
C ASN A 95 11.94 39.64 3.63
N ASP A 96 12.30 40.91 3.80
CA ASP A 96 11.32 41.99 3.94
C ASP A 96 10.77 42.32 2.53
N GLY A 97 9.48 42.58 2.43
CA GLY A 97 8.86 42.76 1.12
C GLY A 97 7.40 43.16 1.16
N GLN A 98 6.75 42.96 0.02
CA GLN A 98 5.31 43.05 -0.14
C GLN A 98 4.80 41.87 -0.95
N TRP A 99 3.84 41.14 -0.39
CA TRP A 99 3.23 40.01 -1.04
C TRP A 99 1.82 40.31 -1.53
N SER A 100 1.44 39.66 -2.62
CA SER A 100 0.11 39.68 -3.21
C SER A 100 -0.39 38.26 -3.43
N LEU A 101 -1.71 38.08 -3.34
CA LEU A 101 -2.36 36.81 -3.55
C LEU A 101 -3.51 36.99 -4.54
N GLU A 102 -3.46 36.25 -5.63
CA GLU A 102 -4.32 36.42 -6.79
C GLU A 102 -4.90 35.08 -7.20
N ILE A 103 -6.12 35.07 -7.73
CA ILE A 103 -6.80 33.85 -8.17
C ILE A 103 -7.47 34.04 -9.52
N ALA A 104 -7.68 32.93 -10.23
CA ALA A 104 -8.50 32.86 -11.44
C ALA A 104 -8.94 31.42 -11.73
N ASN A 105 -9.84 31.25 -12.71
CA ASN A 105 -10.24 29.93 -13.23
C ASN A 105 -9.41 29.47 -14.44
N SER A 106 -8.53 30.33 -14.96
CA SER A 106 -7.56 29.99 -15.99
C SER A 106 -6.26 30.76 -15.82
N LEU A 107 -5.16 30.20 -16.32
CA LEU A 107 -3.86 30.87 -16.30
C LEU A 107 -3.86 32.15 -17.16
N ASP A 108 -4.60 32.16 -18.27
CA ASP A 108 -4.74 33.34 -19.14
C ASP A 108 -5.45 34.50 -18.44
N ASP A 109 -6.52 34.21 -17.70
CA ASP A 109 -7.23 35.20 -16.89
C ASP A 109 -6.31 35.77 -15.79
N LEU A 110 -5.52 34.90 -15.14
CA LEU A 110 -4.56 35.29 -14.10
C LEU A 110 -3.44 36.18 -14.66
N ASN A 111 -2.88 35.84 -15.81
CA ASN A 111 -1.81 36.59 -16.47
C ASN A 111 -2.29 37.90 -17.10
N GLY A 112 -3.53 37.91 -17.60
CA GLY A 112 -4.13 39.07 -18.25
C GLY A 112 -4.87 40.00 -17.29
N GLU A 113 -4.93 39.67 -15.99
CA GLU A 113 -5.75 40.35 -14.98
C GLU A 113 -7.19 40.58 -15.46
N SER A 114 -7.80 39.54 -16.03
CA SER A 114 -9.07 39.65 -16.74
C SER A 114 -10.02 38.49 -16.46
N GLY A 115 -11.26 38.58 -16.94
CA GLY A 115 -12.22 37.49 -16.83
C GLY A 115 -12.55 37.14 -15.38
N SER A 116 -12.12 35.95 -14.94
CA SER A 116 -12.31 35.42 -13.58
C SER A 116 -11.27 35.90 -12.55
N TYR A 117 -10.32 36.74 -12.95
CA TYR A 117 -9.28 37.27 -12.06
C TYR A 117 -9.86 37.98 -10.83
N GLN A 118 -9.27 37.70 -9.67
CA GLN A 118 -9.51 38.44 -8.45
C GLN A 118 -8.23 38.54 -7.61
N SER A 119 -7.91 39.75 -7.15
CA SER A 119 -6.89 39.99 -6.12
C SER A 119 -7.52 39.82 -4.73
N LEU A 120 -6.93 38.94 -3.91
CA LEU A 120 -7.35 38.64 -2.55
C LEU A 120 -6.49 39.40 -1.52
N VAL A 121 -5.20 39.55 -1.83
CA VAL A 121 -4.24 40.35 -1.08
C VAL A 121 -3.45 41.17 -2.08
N ASP A 122 -3.31 42.47 -1.83
CA ASP A 122 -2.65 43.42 -2.71
C ASP A 122 -1.54 44.14 -1.95
N ASN A 123 -0.29 43.83 -2.29
CA ASN A 123 0.94 44.45 -1.77
C ASN A 123 0.96 44.64 -0.24
N GLN A 124 0.64 43.57 0.49
CA GLN A 124 0.69 43.56 1.94
C GLN A 124 2.15 43.45 2.41
N ASP A 125 2.58 44.38 3.27
CA ASP A 125 3.94 44.37 3.82
C ASP A 125 4.21 43.09 4.63
N ASN A 126 5.32 42.41 4.35
CA ASN A 126 5.85 41.30 5.15
C ASN A 126 7.25 41.61 5.70
N LEU A 127 7.59 40.93 6.79
CA LEU A 127 8.86 41.07 7.50
C LEU A 127 9.68 39.79 7.39
N PHE A 128 11.00 39.95 7.34
CA PHE A 128 11.96 38.87 7.39
C PHE A 128 11.66 37.91 8.54
N PHE A 129 11.53 36.62 8.22
CA PHE A 129 11.45 35.54 9.19
C PHE A 129 10.22 35.62 10.11
N ASN A 130 9.10 36.09 9.56
CA ASN A 130 7.84 36.18 10.28
C ASN A 130 6.69 35.57 9.48
N TRP A 131 5.76 34.97 10.20
CA TRP A 131 4.50 34.52 9.63
C TRP A 131 3.60 35.71 9.38
N ASP A 132 3.05 35.79 8.18
CA ASP A 132 1.94 36.65 7.85
C ASP A 132 0.72 35.81 7.43
N SER A 133 -0.46 36.40 7.51
CA SER A 133 -1.70 35.71 7.18
C SER A 133 -2.79 36.66 6.72
N SER A 134 -3.62 36.19 5.80
CA SER A 134 -4.82 36.88 5.37
C SER A 134 -6.02 35.94 5.33
N GLU A 135 -7.15 36.40 5.86
CA GLU A 135 -8.45 35.74 5.75
C GLU A 135 -9.32 36.57 4.80
N PHE A 136 -10.01 35.89 3.90
CA PHE A 136 -10.81 36.53 2.86
C PHE A 136 -12.18 35.87 2.73
N ILE A 137 -13.10 36.56 2.06
CA ILE A 137 -14.41 35.98 1.76
C ILE A 137 -14.18 34.75 0.89
N PRO A 138 -14.77 33.59 1.24
CA PRO A 138 -14.50 32.35 0.53
C PRO A 138 -14.73 32.45 -0.97
N VAL A 139 -13.76 32.01 -1.74
CA VAL A 139 -13.76 32.16 -3.19
C VAL A 139 -13.32 30.88 -3.87
N THR A 140 -14.04 30.51 -4.92
CA THR A 140 -13.77 29.31 -5.71
C THR A 140 -12.89 29.65 -6.89
N ALA A 141 -11.75 28.98 -7.01
CA ALA A 141 -10.82 29.17 -8.13
C ALA A 141 -10.03 27.89 -8.45
N LYS A 142 -9.52 27.80 -9.67
CA LYS A 142 -8.62 26.71 -10.10
C LYS A 142 -7.14 27.07 -10.00
N TYR A 143 -6.83 28.35 -10.10
CA TYR A 143 -5.48 28.90 -10.03
C TYR A 143 -5.38 29.88 -8.86
N ILE A 144 -4.26 29.82 -8.15
CA ILE A 144 -3.88 30.78 -7.12
C ILE A 144 -2.40 31.10 -7.26
N ARG A 145 -2.05 32.38 -7.18
CA ARG A 145 -0.69 32.88 -7.32
C ARG A 145 -0.32 33.70 -6.10
N LEU A 146 0.80 33.33 -5.50
CA LEU A 146 1.51 34.13 -4.51
C LEU A 146 2.63 34.88 -5.23
N THR A 147 2.60 36.20 -5.18
CA THR A 147 3.66 37.07 -5.72
C THR A 147 4.34 37.79 -4.58
N GLU A 148 5.66 37.78 -4.54
CA GLU A 148 6.46 38.48 -3.54
C GLU A 148 7.40 39.50 -4.20
N ASN A 149 7.38 40.72 -3.66
CA ASN A 149 8.21 41.84 -4.09
C ASN A 149 9.21 42.19 -2.98
N ASN A 150 10.46 41.76 -3.12
CA ASN A 150 11.52 42.11 -2.17
C ASN A 150 11.94 43.58 -2.35
N LEU A 151 11.59 44.41 -1.37
CA LEU A 151 11.83 45.86 -1.40
C LEU A 151 13.31 46.24 -1.33
N ASN A 152 14.20 45.31 -0.94
CA ASN A 152 15.64 45.55 -0.87
C ASN A 152 16.39 45.26 -2.19
N ASN A 153 15.70 44.87 -3.28
CA ASN A 153 16.29 44.51 -4.58
C ASN A 153 17.40 43.44 -4.48
N ILE A 154 17.25 42.51 -3.55
CA ILE A 154 18.02 41.28 -3.42
C ILE A 154 17.01 40.15 -3.71
N GLY A 155 17.46 38.96 -4.13
CA GLY A 155 16.59 37.83 -4.50
C GLY A 155 15.38 37.59 -3.58
N VAL A 156 14.35 36.92 -4.11
CA VAL A 156 13.11 36.59 -3.39
C VAL A 156 13.21 35.19 -2.82
N HIS A 157 12.84 35.02 -1.54
CA HIS A 157 12.97 33.77 -0.80
C HIS A 157 11.65 33.41 -0.10
N PHE A 158 10.94 32.42 -0.65
CA PHE A 158 9.76 31.82 -0.04
C PHE A 158 10.21 30.80 1.01
N GLY A 159 9.70 30.93 2.24
CA GLY A 159 9.96 29.96 3.30
C GLY A 159 8.84 28.93 3.41
N GLU A 160 7.59 29.38 3.60
CA GLU A 160 6.43 28.50 3.70
C GLU A 160 5.17 29.16 3.15
N TRP A 161 4.29 28.38 2.53
CA TRP A 161 2.98 28.85 2.10
C TRP A 161 1.87 27.83 2.42
N GLU A 162 0.96 28.21 3.33
CA GLU A 162 -0.21 27.42 3.67
C GLU A 162 -1.48 28.05 3.09
N LEU A 163 -2.32 27.24 2.46
CA LEU A 163 -3.67 27.62 2.03
C LEU A 163 -4.71 26.84 2.83
N GLN A 164 -5.87 27.46 3.06
CA GLN A 164 -7.03 26.76 3.58
C GLN A 164 -8.19 26.81 2.60
N ALA A 165 -8.87 25.67 2.48
CA ALA A 165 -10.09 25.50 1.72
C ALA A 165 -11.30 25.37 2.66
N ILE A 166 -12.46 25.85 2.20
CA ILE A 166 -13.74 25.54 2.82
C ILE A 166 -14.30 24.29 2.18
N VAL A 167 -14.44 23.27 3.01
CA VAL A 167 -15.13 22.03 2.66
C VAL A 167 -16.53 22.05 3.22
N ASN A 168 -17.46 21.56 2.42
CA ASN A 168 -18.86 21.41 2.78
C ASN A 168 -19.11 19.97 3.23
N PHE A 169 -19.28 19.78 4.54
CA PHE A 169 -19.57 18.48 5.10
C PHE A 169 -21.07 18.26 5.23
N ILE A 170 -21.53 17.09 4.76
CA ILE A 170 -22.96 16.76 4.68
C ILE A 170 -23.39 15.60 5.57
N SER A 171 -22.45 14.74 5.99
CA SER A 171 -22.79 13.59 6.82
C SER A 171 -21.58 13.05 7.60
N LEU A 172 -21.82 12.00 8.40
CA LEU A 172 -20.77 11.25 9.07
C LEU A 172 -20.76 9.81 8.55
N SER A 173 -19.57 9.21 8.48
CA SER A 173 -19.39 7.76 8.35
C SER A 173 -18.96 7.18 9.69
N ILE A 174 -19.39 5.94 9.97
CA ILE A 174 -18.99 5.20 11.18
C ILE A 174 -18.23 3.96 10.71
N LEU A 175 -16.98 3.81 11.16
CA LEU A 175 -16.12 2.71 10.77
C LEU A 175 -15.83 1.76 11.94
N PRO A 176 -15.69 0.44 11.67
CA PRO A 176 -15.88 -0.20 10.38
C PRO A 176 -17.37 -0.40 10.03
N SER A 177 -17.70 -0.40 8.73
CA SER A 177 -19.06 -0.62 8.21
C SER A 177 -19.01 -1.45 6.90
N PRO A 178 -19.95 -2.38 6.65
CA PRO A 178 -20.99 -2.86 7.55
C PRO A 178 -20.42 -3.69 8.71
N LEU A 179 -21.04 -3.60 9.89
CA LEU A 179 -20.46 -4.17 11.11
C LEU A 179 -21.08 -5.53 11.48
N LYS A 180 -20.25 -6.57 11.56
CA LYS A 180 -20.59 -7.87 12.17
C LYS A 180 -19.84 -8.04 13.48
N LEU A 181 -20.55 -8.40 14.53
CA LEU A 181 -19.99 -8.65 15.87
C LEU A 181 -20.56 -9.94 16.47
N VAL A 182 -19.95 -10.42 17.54
CA VAL A 182 -20.45 -11.57 18.32
C VAL A 182 -20.98 -11.09 19.69
N PRO A 183 -21.80 -11.85 20.43
CA PRO A 183 -22.29 -11.44 21.74
C PRO A 183 -21.18 -11.26 22.78
N ASN A 184 -21.38 -10.33 23.71
CA ASN A 184 -20.49 -10.06 24.86
C ASN A 184 -19.08 -9.62 24.46
N THR A 185 -18.94 -8.90 23.36
CA THR A 185 -17.68 -8.31 22.92
C THR A 185 -17.82 -6.79 22.83
N SER A 186 -16.68 -6.12 22.72
CA SER A 186 -16.62 -4.70 22.45
C SER A 186 -15.68 -4.34 21.31
N LEU A 187 -15.97 -3.22 20.64
CA LEU A 187 -15.15 -2.66 19.57
C LEU A 187 -15.15 -1.14 19.71
N GLN A 188 -14.03 -0.49 19.41
CA GLN A 188 -13.98 0.97 19.31
C GLN A 188 -14.41 1.38 17.90
N LEU A 189 -15.48 2.18 17.79
CA LEU A 189 -15.89 2.76 16.51
C LEU A 189 -15.07 4.03 16.23
N LYS A 190 -14.76 4.25 14.95
CA LYS A 190 -14.21 5.51 14.43
C LYS A 190 -15.32 6.29 13.72
N VAL A 191 -15.17 7.61 13.67
CA VAL A 191 -16.07 8.49 12.90
C VAL A 191 -15.24 9.28 11.91
N GLU A 192 -15.73 9.33 10.69
CA GLU A 192 -15.25 10.24 9.66
C GLU A 192 -16.34 11.23 9.31
N ILE A 193 -15.94 12.42 8.89
CA ILE A 193 -16.83 13.42 8.34
C ILE A 193 -16.78 13.31 6.82
N LEU A 194 -17.94 13.29 6.16
CA LEU A 194 -18.03 13.15 4.71
C LEU A 194 -18.39 14.48 4.07
N ASP A 195 -17.64 14.85 3.03
CA ASP A 195 -17.95 16.00 2.20
C ASP A 195 -19.11 15.70 1.22
N GLU A 196 -19.48 16.70 0.42
CA GLU A 196 -20.56 16.57 -0.57
C GLU A 196 -20.27 15.58 -1.72
N ASN A 197 -19.00 15.19 -1.89
CA ASN A 197 -18.56 14.19 -2.86
C ASN A 197 -18.43 12.78 -2.25
N GLY A 198 -18.60 12.66 -0.92
CA GLY A 198 -18.46 11.40 -0.18
C GLY A 198 -17.04 11.12 0.32
N VAL A 199 -16.10 12.06 0.17
CA VAL A 199 -14.73 11.91 0.65
C VAL A 199 -14.73 11.97 2.18
N GLY A 200 -14.13 10.96 2.81
CA GLY A 200 -14.04 10.82 4.26
C GLY A 200 -12.80 11.47 4.84
N TYR A 201 -12.99 12.24 5.91
CA TYR A 201 -11.91 12.88 6.66
C TYR A 201 -11.95 12.44 8.12
N PRO A 202 -10.79 12.20 8.76
CA PRO A 202 -10.74 11.91 10.18
C PRO A 202 -11.43 13.00 11.01
N TYR A 203 -12.30 12.58 11.94
CA TYR A 203 -12.96 13.52 12.82
C TYR A 203 -12.00 14.08 13.88
N ASN A 204 -11.57 15.34 13.70
CA ASN A 204 -10.68 16.06 14.62
C ASN A 204 -11.31 17.33 15.21
N PHE A 205 -12.63 17.47 15.15
CA PHE A 205 -13.33 18.67 15.61
C PHE A 205 -13.57 18.68 17.12
N PRO A 206 -13.69 19.88 17.73
CA PRO A 206 -13.91 20.01 19.17
C PRO A 206 -15.33 19.59 19.61
N ASP A 207 -16.28 19.48 18.67
CA ASP A 207 -17.65 19.09 19.00
C ASP A 207 -17.69 17.64 19.53
N ILE A 208 -18.56 17.39 20.49
CA ILE A 208 -18.72 16.05 21.08
C ILE A 208 -19.60 15.21 20.16
N VAL A 209 -19.11 14.01 19.78
CA VAL A 209 -19.93 13.02 19.08
C VAL A 209 -20.97 12.46 20.03
N HIS A 210 -22.24 12.62 19.69
CA HIS A 210 -23.34 12.00 20.41
C HIS A 210 -23.70 10.67 19.76
N TRP A 211 -23.73 9.61 20.57
CA TRP A 211 -23.99 8.26 20.14
C TRP A 211 -25.36 7.76 20.59
N SER A 212 -26.03 6.98 19.74
CA SER A 212 -27.28 6.31 20.10
C SER A 212 -27.38 4.94 19.45
N SER A 213 -28.15 4.05 20.09
CA SER A 213 -28.48 2.73 19.58
C SER A 213 -30.00 2.58 19.45
N SER A 214 -30.45 2.04 18.32
CA SER A 214 -31.86 1.71 18.12
C SER A 214 -32.33 0.49 18.91
N ASN A 215 -31.40 -0.36 19.40
CA ASN A 215 -31.71 -1.60 20.10
C ASN A 215 -30.63 -1.97 21.13
N LYS A 216 -30.64 -1.26 22.27
CA LYS A 216 -29.68 -1.47 23.38
C LYS A 216 -29.58 -2.91 23.89
N PRO A 217 -30.67 -3.70 23.99
CA PRO A 217 -30.57 -5.12 24.34
C PRO A 217 -29.75 -5.99 23.37
N VAL A 218 -29.53 -5.55 22.13
CA VAL A 218 -28.66 -6.22 21.15
C VAL A 218 -27.26 -5.64 21.20
N ALA A 219 -27.14 -4.32 21.06
CA ALA A 219 -25.88 -3.59 21.17
C ALA A 219 -26.11 -2.18 21.71
N ASP A 220 -25.29 -1.73 22.65
CA ASP A 220 -25.28 -0.35 23.14
C ASP A 220 -23.91 0.30 22.87
N VAL A 221 -23.90 1.62 22.79
CA VAL A 221 -22.70 2.39 22.48
C VAL A 221 -22.46 3.43 23.58
N SER A 222 -21.23 3.47 24.07
CA SER A 222 -20.81 4.45 25.07
C SER A 222 -20.66 5.85 24.47
N GLU A 223 -20.58 6.87 25.32
CA GLU A 223 -20.31 8.26 24.90
C GLU A 223 -18.98 8.41 24.16
N MET A 224 -18.02 7.50 24.36
CA MET A 224 -16.73 7.48 23.68
C MET A 224 -16.74 6.68 22.37
N GLY A 225 -17.90 6.23 21.89
CA GLY A 225 -18.02 5.46 20.65
C GLY A 225 -17.59 3.99 20.77
N LYS A 226 -17.30 3.51 21.98
CA LYS A 226 -17.08 2.07 22.21
C LYS A 226 -18.41 1.34 22.23
N ILE A 227 -18.61 0.41 21.31
CA ILE A 227 -19.80 -0.44 21.21
C ILE A 227 -19.63 -1.70 22.07
N HIS A 228 -20.71 -2.12 22.73
CA HIS A 228 -20.81 -3.36 23.50
C HIS A 228 -22.02 -4.16 23.00
N THR A 229 -21.82 -5.44 22.72
CA THR A 229 -22.87 -6.37 22.26
C THR A 229 -23.35 -7.29 23.36
N TYR A 230 -24.62 -7.72 23.28
CA TYR A 230 -25.24 -8.53 24.34
C TYR A 230 -25.99 -9.75 23.81
N SER A 231 -26.83 -9.58 22.78
CA SER A 231 -27.69 -10.65 22.26
C SER A 231 -27.75 -10.64 20.74
N LEU A 232 -28.12 -11.78 20.16
CA LEU A 232 -28.24 -11.93 18.71
C LEU A 232 -29.31 -11.00 18.14
N GLY A 233 -29.02 -10.40 16.99
CA GLY A 233 -29.95 -9.52 16.29
C GLY A 233 -29.26 -8.37 15.60
N THR A 234 -30.02 -7.32 15.32
CA THR A 234 -29.54 -6.14 14.63
C THR A 234 -29.84 -4.88 15.44
N ALA A 235 -28.88 -3.96 15.48
CA ALA A 235 -29.02 -2.62 16.03
C ALA A 235 -28.46 -1.61 15.03
N ALA A 236 -29.10 -0.44 14.93
CA ALA A 236 -28.54 0.70 14.21
C ALA A 236 -27.83 1.59 15.22
N ILE A 237 -26.56 1.89 14.97
CA ILE A 237 -25.76 2.81 15.77
C ILE A 237 -25.62 4.12 15.00
N THR A 238 -26.04 5.20 15.63
CA THR A 238 -26.05 6.53 15.03
C THR A 238 -25.11 7.45 15.79
N ALA A 239 -24.20 8.09 15.05
CA ALA A 239 -23.35 9.19 15.51
C ALA A 239 -23.96 10.50 15.02
N THR A 240 -24.04 11.51 15.88
CA THR A 240 -24.55 12.84 15.53
C THR A 240 -23.65 13.93 16.11
N ILE A 241 -23.41 14.97 15.31
CA ILE A 241 -22.58 16.11 15.67
C ILE A 241 -23.25 17.35 15.10
N THR A 242 -23.67 18.28 15.95
CA THR A 242 -24.36 19.50 15.52
C THR A 242 -25.53 19.20 14.57
N ALA A 243 -25.34 19.36 13.25
CA ALA A 243 -26.34 19.08 12.22
C ALA A 243 -26.07 17.77 11.44
N LEU A 244 -24.86 17.22 11.53
CA LEU A 244 -24.45 16.03 10.80
C LEU A 244 -24.84 14.75 11.54
N SER A 245 -25.13 13.70 10.77
CA SER A 245 -25.41 12.38 11.31
C SER A 245 -24.90 11.29 10.39
N GLY A 246 -24.45 10.19 10.99
CA GLY A 246 -24.09 8.95 10.32
C GLY A 246 -24.74 7.78 11.04
N THR A 247 -25.07 6.70 10.32
CA THR A 247 -25.64 5.49 10.93
C THR A 247 -25.02 4.26 10.29
N THR A 248 -24.56 3.33 11.12
CA THR A 248 -24.12 2.00 10.68
C THR A 248 -25.03 0.92 11.25
N ILE A 249 -25.17 -0.18 10.52
CA ILE A 249 -25.93 -1.35 10.95
C ILE A 249 -24.98 -2.37 11.57
N VAL A 250 -25.29 -2.77 12.80
CA VAL A 250 -24.56 -3.76 13.57
C VAL A 250 -25.36 -5.04 13.61
N ASN A 251 -24.81 -6.11 13.03
CA ASN A 251 -25.37 -7.44 13.07
C ASN A 251 -24.60 -8.28 14.10
N VAL A 252 -25.27 -8.63 15.20
CA VAL A 252 -24.73 -9.51 16.25
C VAL A 252 -25.11 -10.94 15.91
N VAL A 253 -24.12 -11.74 15.51
CA VAL A 253 -24.26 -13.13 15.07
C VAL A 253 -23.54 -14.08 16.02
N PRO A 254 -23.88 -15.39 16.08
CA PRO A 254 -23.26 -16.31 17.03
C PRO A 254 -21.74 -16.39 16.90
N ASP A 255 -21.27 -16.44 15.65
CA ASP A 255 -19.87 -16.38 15.26
C ASP A 255 -19.76 -16.04 13.76
N PHE A 256 -18.58 -15.65 13.30
CA PHE A 256 -18.24 -15.50 11.88
C PHE A 256 -16.73 -15.58 11.67
N GLU A 257 -16.34 -15.90 10.44
CA GLU A 257 -14.99 -15.65 9.92
C GLU A 257 -15.11 -14.61 8.80
N SER A 258 -14.04 -13.86 8.57
CA SER A 258 -13.96 -12.94 7.45
C SER A 258 -13.93 -13.71 6.13
N VAL A 259 -14.37 -13.06 5.05
CA VAL A 259 -14.40 -13.69 3.73
C VAL A 259 -12.98 -13.70 3.17
N ASN A 260 -12.46 -14.88 2.83
CA ASN A 260 -11.16 -15.02 2.16
C ASN A 260 -11.14 -14.19 0.87
N ASP A 261 -9.98 -13.64 0.55
CA ASP A 261 -9.74 -12.97 -0.72
C ASP A 261 -9.62 -13.98 -1.88
N GLU A 262 -9.43 -13.47 -3.08
CA GLU A 262 -9.21 -14.29 -4.26
C GLU A 262 -7.95 -15.18 -4.13
N THR A 263 -8.03 -16.39 -4.69
CA THR A 263 -6.90 -17.32 -4.72
C THR A 263 -5.79 -16.81 -5.65
N LEU A 264 -4.58 -16.81 -5.11
CA LEU A 264 -3.34 -16.50 -5.81
C LEU A 264 -2.72 -17.79 -6.37
N TYR A 265 -2.41 -17.79 -7.66
CA TYR A 265 -1.74 -18.90 -8.35
C TYR A 265 -0.32 -18.51 -8.73
N LEU A 266 0.67 -19.16 -8.14
CA LEU A 266 2.08 -18.81 -8.26
C LEU A 266 2.82 -19.89 -9.06
N LYS A 267 3.46 -19.49 -10.16
CA LYS A 267 4.27 -20.36 -11.01
C LYS A 267 5.69 -20.40 -10.50
N VAL A 268 6.16 -21.59 -10.17
CA VAL A 268 7.47 -21.81 -9.55
C VAL A 268 8.40 -22.52 -10.53
N ALA A 269 9.60 -21.96 -10.73
CA ALA A 269 10.74 -22.69 -11.27
C ALA A 269 11.50 -23.38 -10.15
N LEU A 270 11.70 -24.69 -10.29
CA LEU A 270 12.38 -25.52 -9.30
C LEU A 270 13.82 -25.79 -9.76
N VAL A 271 14.81 -25.45 -8.94
CA VAL A 271 16.23 -25.72 -9.19
C VAL A 271 16.73 -26.75 -8.17
N LEU A 272 17.24 -27.89 -8.65
CA LEU A 272 17.71 -28.99 -7.81
C LEU A 272 19.25 -29.10 -7.87
N GLN A 273 19.94 -28.54 -6.88
CA GLN A 273 21.37 -28.80 -6.69
C GLN A 273 21.58 -30.12 -5.95
N ASN A 274 21.31 -31.21 -6.66
CA ASN A 274 21.35 -32.58 -6.16
C ASN A 274 22.21 -33.44 -7.09
N PRO A 275 23.50 -33.11 -7.24
CA PRO A 275 24.34 -33.66 -8.29
C PRO A 275 24.54 -35.17 -8.12
N VAL A 276 24.78 -35.83 -9.25
CA VAL A 276 25.20 -37.23 -9.30
C VAL A 276 26.69 -37.31 -8.97
N ILE A 277 27.08 -38.24 -8.09
CA ILE A 277 28.47 -38.44 -7.71
C ILE A 277 28.98 -39.76 -8.32
N ASP A 278 29.86 -39.67 -9.32
CA ASP A 278 30.38 -40.82 -10.08
C ASP A 278 30.96 -41.93 -9.19
N SER A 279 31.70 -41.54 -8.15
CA SER A 279 32.35 -42.47 -7.20
C SER A 279 31.37 -43.26 -6.32
N THR A 280 30.07 -42.96 -6.40
CA THR A 280 28.99 -43.58 -5.61
C THR A 280 28.08 -44.49 -6.42
N ASN A 281 28.56 -45.02 -7.55
CA ASN A 281 27.74 -45.75 -8.53
C ASN A 281 26.59 -44.89 -9.09
N MET A 282 26.89 -43.64 -9.44
CA MET A 282 25.94 -42.69 -10.03
C MET A 282 24.73 -42.38 -9.11
N GLN A 283 24.93 -42.39 -7.79
CA GLN A 283 23.89 -41.95 -6.86
C GLN A 283 23.87 -40.43 -6.74
N LYS A 284 22.67 -39.86 -6.57
CA LYS A 284 22.51 -38.46 -6.18
C LYS A 284 22.88 -38.28 -4.71
N ILE A 285 23.33 -37.08 -4.35
CA ILE A 285 23.84 -36.83 -3.01
C ILE A 285 22.84 -37.10 -1.88
N HIS A 286 21.55 -36.78 -2.08
CA HIS A 286 20.52 -37.13 -1.10
C HIS A 286 20.39 -38.65 -0.89
N GLN A 287 20.60 -39.47 -1.93
CA GLN A 287 20.55 -40.93 -1.84
C GLN A 287 21.75 -41.48 -1.09
N VAL A 288 22.93 -40.91 -1.31
CA VAL A 288 24.18 -41.28 -0.62
C VAL A 288 24.04 -41.12 0.89
N TRP A 289 23.36 -40.04 1.32
CA TRP A 289 23.20 -39.69 2.73
C TRP A 289 21.87 -40.13 3.35
N GLY A 290 20.93 -40.64 2.55
CA GLY A 290 19.60 -41.02 3.02
C GLY A 290 18.74 -39.81 3.41
N TRP A 291 18.97 -38.66 2.78
CA TRP A 291 18.17 -37.44 2.93
C TRP A 291 16.89 -37.50 2.11
N THR A 292 15.98 -36.55 2.39
CA THR A 292 14.68 -36.48 1.72
C THR A 292 14.86 -36.18 0.23
N ASP A 293 14.09 -36.88 -0.60
CA ASP A 293 14.03 -36.57 -2.04
C ASP A 293 13.43 -35.15 -2.23
N PRO A 294 14.16 -34.22 -2.86
CA PRO A 294 13.69 -32.86 -3.10
C PRO A 294 12.33 -32.78 -3.81
N MET A 295 12.00 -33.71 -4.71
CA MET A 295 10.72 -33.69 -5.42
C MET A 295 9.56 -34.11 -4.52
N VAL A 296 9.77 -35.13 -3.67
CA VAL A 296 8.77 -35.51 -2.65
C VAL A 296 8.55 -34.34 -1.70
N TYR A 297 9.64 -33.69 -1.32
CA TYR A 297 9.60 -32.58 -0.38
C TYR A 297 8.89 -31.35 -0.94
N THR A 298 9.11 -31.05 -2.22
CA THR A 298 8.44 -29.97 -2.95
C THR A 298 6.92 -30.17 -2.91
N ASN A 299 6.43 -31.38 -3.19
CA ASN A 299 5.00 -31.66 -3.17
C ASN A 299 4.40 -31.49 -1.76
N GLN A 300 5.12 -31.92 -0.73
CA GLN A 300 4.69 -31.71 0.67
C GLN A 300 4.56 -30.22 0.99
N LEU A 301 5.52 -29.39 0.58
CA LEU A 301 5.46 -27.95 0.84
C LEU A 301 4.28 -27.28 0.12
N ILE A 302 4.00 -27.65 -1.12
CA ILE A 302 2.84 -27.15 -1.87
C ILE A 302 1.54 -27.50 -1.12
N GLU A 303 1.42 -28.74 -0.65
CA GLU A 303 0.27 -29.18 0.16
C GLU A 303 0.14 -28.40 1.48
N GLU A 304 1.26 -28.20 2.20
CA GLU A 304 1.26 -27.42 3.44
C GLU A 304 0.80 -25.98 3.19
N PHE A 305 1.32 -25.28 2.17
CA PHE A 305 0.92 -23.89 1.91
C PHE A 305 -0.53 -23.76 1.50
N SER A 306 -1.02 -24.69 0.67
CA SER A 306 -2.44 -24.74 0.30
C SER A 306 -3.33 -24.92 1.53
N MET A 307 -2.98 -25.84 2.43
CA MET A 307 -3.71 -26.06 3.68
C MET A 307 -3.63 -24.89 4.66
N MET A 308 -2.43 -24.34 4.89
CA MET A 308 -2.21 -23.26 5.87
C MET A 308 -2.86 -21.95 5.43
N SER A 309 -2.89 -21.68 4.11
CA SER A 309 -3.52 -20.49 3.54
C SER A 309 -5.04 -20.63 3.31
N ASP A 310 -5.64 -21.78 3.65
CA ASP A 310 -7.05 -22.08 3.37
C ASP A 310 -7.38 -21.91 1.87
N GLU A 311 -6.53 -22.50 1.04
CA GLU A 311 -6.56 -22.49 -0.41
C GLU A 311 -6.37 -21.12 -1.09
N VAL A 312 -6.04 -20.05 -0.34
CA VAL A 312 -5.79 -18.71 -0.89
C VAL A 312 -4.46 -18.63 -1.65
N VAL A 313 -3.48 -19.49 -1.36
CA VAL A 313 -2.22 -19.55 -2.11
C VAL A 313 -2.03 -20.94 -2.69
N GLN A 314 -1.83 -21.01 -4.01
CA GLN A 314 -1.58 -22.24 -4.75
C GLN A 314 -0.28 -22.11 -5.55
N PHE A 315 0.70 -22.94 -5.20
CA PHE A 315 1.96 -23.03 -5.95
C PHE A 315 1.87 -24.11 -7.04
N GLN A 316 2.36 -23.77 -8.23
CA GLN A 316 2.44 -24.68 -9.36
C GLN A 316 3.88 -24.73 -9.88
N ILE A 317 4.50 -25.91 -9.82
CA ILE A 317 5.78 -26.14 -10.49
C ILE A 317 5.55 -26.13 -12.00
N VAL A 318 6.10 -25.13 -12.68
CA VAL A 318 5.99 -24.98 -14.15
C VAL A 318 7.26 -25.37 -14.87
N GLU A 319 8.38 -25.38 -14.16
CA GLU A 319 9.69 -25.72 -14.70
C GLU A 319 10.55 -26.42 -13.63
N ILE A 320 11.37 -27.38 -14.06
CA ILE A 320 12.30 -28.12 -13.20
C ILE A 320 13.67 -28.15 -13.87
N HIS A 321 14.67 -27.65 -13.17
CA HIS A 321 16.08 -27.72 -13.49
C HIS A 321 16.74 -28.77 -12.58
N ASP A 322 17.06 -29.93 -13.14
CA ASP A 322 17.70 -31.06 -12.46
C ASP A 322 18.92 -31.50 -13.28
N ASP A 323 19.91 -30.62 -13.32
CA ASP A 323 21.16 -30.79 -14.05
C ASP A 323 22.39 -30.62 -13.13
N GLU A 324 23.57 -30.47 -13.72
CA GLU A 324 24.85 -30.38 -13.00
C GLU A 324 25.20 -28.96 -12.53
N GLY A 325 24.29 -27.99 -12.67
CA GLY A 325 24.49 -26.62 -12.23
C GLY A 325 24.74 -26.50 -10.72
N ILE A 326 25.89 -25.95 -10.34
CA ILE A 326 26.25 -25.62 -8.95
C ILE A 326 26.62 -24.15 -8.88
N PHE A 327 25.83 -23.38 -8.14
CA PHE A 327 25.98 -21.92 -8.03
C PHE A 327 26.60 -21.48 -6.69
N THR A 328 27.11 -22.44 -5.92
CA THR A 328 27.90 -22.18 -4.71
C THR A 328 29.33 -21.79 -5.09
N ARG A 329 29.82 -20.66 -4.57
CA ARG A 329 31.22 -20.25 -4.70
C ARG A 329 32.01 -20.57 -3.44
N LEU A 330 33.23 -21.08 -3.61
CA LEU A 330 34.22 -21.28 -2.56
C LEU A 330 35.45 -20.44 -2.89
N GLU A 331 35.80 -19.50 -2.00
CA GLU A 331 36.93 -18.57 -2.19
C GLU A 331 36.87 -17.78 -3.52
N GLY A 332 35.65 -17.51 -4.01
CA GLY A 332 35.39 -16.73 -5.22
C GLY A 332 35.14 -17.56 -6.49
N GLU A 333 35.47 -18.85 -6.48
CA GLU A 333 35.31 -19.74 -7.64
C GLU A 333 34.07 -20.61 -7.49
N LEU A 334 33.35 -20.87 -8.58
CA LEU A 334 32.23 -21.83 -8.57
C LEU A 334 32.75 -23.21 -8.19
N MET A 335 32.08 -23.86 -7.24
CA MET A 335 32.45 -25.22 -6.84
C MET A 335 32.14 -26.20 -7.96
N SER A 336 33.08 -27.12 -8.22
CA SER A 336 32.81 -28.27 -9.07
C SER A 336 32.13 -29.40 -8.29
N ILE A 337 31.51 -30.33 -9.01
CA ILE A 337 30.98 -31.58 -8.42
C ILE A 337 32.08 -32.35 -7.69
N ASP A 338 33.33 -32.35 -8.19
CA ASP A 338 34.46 -32.99 -7.51
C ASP A 338 34.79 -32.33 -6.17
N THR A 339 34.77 -31.00 -6.09
CA THR A 339 34.98 -30.27 -4.83
C THR A 339 33.87 -30.58 -3.85
N LEU A 340 32.63 -30.63 -4.31
CA LEU A 340 31.48 -30.99 -3.49
C LEU A 340 31.60 -32.45 -2.98
N ALA A 341 31.90 -33.39 -3.87
CA ALA A 341 32.13 -34.78 -3.52
C ALA A 341 33.27 -34.94 -2.52
N TYR A 342 34.35 -34.15 -2.61
CA TYR A 342 35.42 -34.15 -1.61
C TYR A 342 34.89 -33.85 -0.20
N TYR A 343 34.13 -32.78 -0.02
CA TYR A 343 33.63 -32.39 1.31
C TYR A 343 32.61 -33.39 1.88
N TYR A 344 31.75 -33.95 1.02
CA TYR A 344 30.69 -34.86 1.44
C TYR A 344 31.18 -36.30 1.63
N LEU A 345 32.13 -36.77 0.82
CA LEU A 345 32.60 -38.16 0.94
C LEU A 345 33.81 -38.31 1.87
N THR A 346 34.51 -37.23 2.21
CA THR A 346 35.65 -37.29 3.14
C THR A 346 35.16 -37.19 4.59
N PRO A 347 35.40 -38.21 5.43
CA PRO A 347 34.98 -38.18 6.83
C PRO A 347 35.53 -36.95 7.56
N GLY A 348 34.65 -36.24 8.28
CA GLY A 348 35.00 -35.06 9.06
C GLY A 348 35.30 -33.81 8.24
N LYS A 349 34.92 -33.75 6.95
CA LYS A 349 35.05 -32.55 6.12
C LYS A 349 33.76 -31.79 5.89
N LEU A 350 32.59 -32.40 6.05
CA LEU A 350 31.32 -31.69 5.89
C LEU A 350 31.00 -30.81 7.12
N TYR A 351 30.87 -31.45 8.29
CA TYR A 351 30.42 -30.81 9.53
C TYR A 351 31.56 -30.41 10.45
N GLY A 352 31.36 -29.31 11.18
CA GLY A 352 32.23 -28.84 12.25
C GLY A 352 32.47 -27.34 12.19
N ARG A 353 31.51 -26.54 12.66
CA ARG A 353 31.59 -25.06 12.69
C ARG A 353 32.93 -24.53 13.22
N ASP A 354 33.48 -25.11 14.28
CA ASP A 354 34.77 -24.69 14.86
C ASP A 354 35.97 -25.53 14.39
N THR A 355 35.76 -26.44 13.44
CA THR A 355 36.80 -27.34 12.92
C THR A 355 37.32 -26.80 11.60
N SER A 356 38.58 -26.34 11.60
CA SER A 356 39.22 -25.78 10.42
C SER A 356 39.24 -26.75 9.23
N GLY A 357 38.89 -26.22 8.06
CA GLY A 357 38.90 -26.98 6.80
C GLY A 357 37.70 -27.91 6.62
N THR A 358 36.64 -27.74 7.40
CA THR A 358 35.31 -28.28 7.09
C THR A 358 34.51 -27.30 6.25
N LEU A 359 33.55 -27.79 5.45
CA LEU A 359 32.70 -26.93 4.64
C LEU A 359 31.84 -26.01 5.52
N GLN A 360 31.31 -26.53 6.63
CA GLN A 360 30.55 -25.72 7.59
C GLN A 360 31.37 -24.56 8.16
N ASN A 361 32.62 -24.80 8.58
CA ASN A 361 33.49 -23.74 9.09
C ASN A 361 33.80 -22.69 8.01
N LEU A 362 34.05 -23.13 6.77
CA LEU A 362 34.32 -22.23 5.65
C LEU A 362 33.10 -21.34 5.33
N ALA A 363 31.90 -21.91 5.35
CA ALA A 363 30.66 -21.18 5.08
C ALA A 363 30.27 -20.25 6.25
N GLU A 364 30.07 -20.80 7.45
CA GLU A 364 29.42 -20.09 8.54
C GLU A 364 30.38 -19.25 9.40
N SER A 365 31.67 -19.63 9.47
CA SER A 365 32.64 -18.97 10.35
C SER A 365 33.68 -18.14 9.61
N GLN A 366 34.07 -18.54 8.40
CA GLN A 366 35.06 -17.81 7.60
C GLN A 366 34.43 -16.94 6.50
N GLY A 367 33.14 -17.10 6.20
CA GLY A 367 32.47 -16.35 5.12
C GLY A 367 33.08 -16.60 3.74
N LYS A 368 33.67 -17.78 3.53
CA LYS A 368 34.36 -18.16 2.29
C LYS A 368 33.47 -18.87 1.29
N VAL A 369 32.26 -19.23 1.70
CA VAL A 369 31.25 -19.88 0.86
C VAL A 369 30.03 -18.99 0.76
N TYR A 370 29.56 -18.72 -0.45
CA TYR A 370 28.34 -17.97 -0.71
C TYR A 370 27.65 -18.48 -1.98
N PHE A 371 26.35 -18.26 -2.06
CA PHE A 371 25.58 -18.62 -3.25
C PHE A 371 25.52 -17.46 -4.24
N ASP A 372 25.79 -17.75 -5.52
CA ASP A 372 25.72 -16.79 -6.60
C ASP A 372 24.35 -16.86 -7.29
N TYR A 373 23.41 -16.07 -6.78
CA TYR A 373 22.04 -16.02 -7.31
C TYR A 373 21.99 -15.48 -8.74
N ASN A 374 22.83 -14.49 -9.08
CA ASN A 374 22.81 -13.88 -10.42
C ASN A 374 23.36 -14.85 -11.46
N GLU A 375 24.43 -15.59 -11.15
CA GLU A 375 24.91 -16.66 -12.05
C GLU A 375 23.82 -17.72 -12.30
N MET A 376 23.05 -18.11 -11.27
CA MET A 376 21.93 -19.04 -11.43
C MET A 376 20.80 -18.45 -12.29
N ILE A 377 20.43 -17.20 -12.04
CA ILE A 377 19.39 -16.49 -12.78
C ILE A 377 19.76 -16.42 -14.26
N ASP A 378 20.99 -16.00 -14.57
CA ASP A 378 21.49 -15.87 -15.93
C ASP A 378 21.61 -17.24 -16.63
N TYR A 379 22.11 -18.26 -15.93
CA TYR A 379 22.31 -19.60 -16.50
C TYR A 379 21.00 -20.24 -16.96
N TYR A 380 19.92 -20.04 -16.21
CA TYR A 380 18.60 -20.61 -16.50
C TYR A 380 17.63 -19.65 -17.19
N ASP A 381 18.06 -18.43 -17.55
CA ASP A 381 17.23 -17.40 -18.18
C ASP A 381 15.98 -17.06 -17.34
N LEU A 382 16.15 -17.03 -16.00
CA LEU A 382 15.05 -16.84 -15.03
C LEU A 382 14.55 -15.40 -14.99
N ASP A 383 15.42 -14.45 -15.34
CA ASP A 383 15.08 -13.03 -15.51
C ASP A 383 14.09 -12.81 -16.65
N THR A 384 14.37 -13.33 -17.85
CA THR A 384 13.47 -13.28 -19.01
C THR A 384 12.13 -13.95 -18.69
N LYS A 385 12.17 -15.10 -18.00
CA LYS A 385 10.97 -15.83 -17.58
C LYS A 385 10.15 -15.07 -16.55
N ARG A 386 10.78 -14.41 -15.59
CA ARG A 386 10.08 -13.57 -14.60
C ARG A 386 9.44 -12.37 -15.29
N ASN A 387 10.17 -11.67 -16.15
CA ASN A 387 9.68 -10.47 -16.85
C ASN A 387 8.48 -10.79 -17.75
N SER A 388 8.53 -11.94 -18.45
CA SER A 388 7.42 -12.40 -19.30
C SER A 388 6.23 -12.98 -18.51
N GLY A 389 6.37 -13.18 -17.20
CA GLY A 389 5.38 -13.87 -16.36
C GLY A 389 5.28 -15.36 -16.66
N ALA A 390 6.33 -16.00 -17.17
CA ALA A 390 6.40 -17.46 -17.25
C ALA A 390 6.59 -18.09 -15.86
N ILE A 391 7.25 -17.38 -14.96
CA ILE A 391 7.44 -17.74 -13.55
C ILE A 391 7.16 -16.53 -12.65
N ASP A 392 6.81 -16.81 -11.40
CA ASP A 392 6.61 -15.81 -10.35
C ASP A 392 7.68 -15.95 -9.25
N GLU A 393 8.12 -17.18 -8.97
CA GLU A 393 9.12 -17.48 -7.93
C GLU A 393 10.09 -18.60 -8.35
N VAL A 394 11.28 -18.62 -7.74
CA VAL A 394 12.25 -19.71 -7.86
C VAL A 394 12.43 -20.44 -6.52
N TRP A 395 12.33 -21.76 -6.52
CA TRP A 395 12.68 -22.59 -5.37
C TRP A 395 13.96 -23.36 -5.65
N VAL A 396 14.92 -23.28 -4.74
CA VAL A 396 16.23 -23.91 -4.88
C VAL A 396 16.43 -24.93 -3.78
N TYR A 397 16.66 -26.18 -4.15
CA TYR A 397 17.12 -27.22 -3.23
C TYR A 397 18.63 -27.28 -3.26
N ALA A 398 19.25 -26.59 -2.29
CA ALA A 398 20.69 -26.53 -2.18
C ALA A 398 21.25 -27.61 -1.25
N HIS A 399 22.49 -27.98 -1.51
CA HIS A 399 23.26 -28.85 -0.65
C HIS A 399 23.59 -28.13 0.68
N PRO A 400 23.75 -28.86 1.81
CA PRO A 400 24.25 -28.28 3.07
C PRO A 400 25.46 -27.35 2.89
N PHE A 401 25.40 -26.21 3.60
CA PHE A 401 26.45 -25.18 3.60
C PHE A 401 26.74 -24.56 2.21
N ALA A 402 25.76 -24.52 1.31
CA ALA A 402 25.85 -23.84 0.01
C ALA A 402 26.00 -22.31 0.09
N GLY A 403 25.89 -21.71 1.28
CA GLY A 403 25.97 -20.26 1.44
C GLY A 403 24.74 -19.51 0.91
N MET A 404 23.59 -20.20 0.78
CA MET A 404 22.30 -19.57 0.55
C MET A 404 21.75 -18.94 1.83
N TYR A 405 21.05 -17.83 1.65
CA TYR A 405 20.05 -17.37 2.60
C TYR A 405 18.79 -18.22 2.43
N GLU A 406 17.95 -18.27 3.47
CA GLU A 406 16.67 -18.97 3.42
C GLU A 406 15.72 -18.37 2.38
N SER A 407 15.75 -17.05 2.22
CA SER A 407 15.09 -16.37 1.13
C SER A 407 15.93 -15.20 0.63
N GLN A 408 15.75 -14.86 -0.64
CA GLN A 408 16.40 -13.75 -1.31
C GLN A 408 15.39 -13.03 -2.19
N LEU A 409 15.41 -11.70 -2.17
CA LEU A 409 14.66 -10.87 -3.12
C LEU A 409 15.65 -10.20 -4.07
N VAL A 410 15.36 -10.29 -5.36
CA VAL A 410 16.23 -9.82 -6.44
C VAL A 410 15.45 -8.88 -7.35
N GLY A 411 16.11 -7.82 -7.85
CA GLY A 411 15.56 -6.94 -8.87
C GLY A 411 15.23 -5.52 -8.38
N PRO A 412 14.48 -4.74 -9.17
CA PRO A 412 14.29 -3.31 -8.94
C PRO A 412 13.52 -3.05 -7.65
N GLY A 413 14.07 -2.22 -6.78
CA GLY A 413 13.43 -1.88 -5.50
C GLY A 413 13.44 -3.02 -4.48
N ALA A 414 14.26 -4.06 -4.67
CA ALA A 414 14.42 -5.11 -3.68
C ALA A 414 14.81 -4.53 -2.31
N PHE A 415 14.24 -5.11 -1.25
CA PHE A 415 14.51 -4.75 0.14
C PHE A 415 14.85 -5.98 0.98
N TRP A 416 15.06 -5.79 2.28
CA TRP A 416 15.42 -6.88 3.19
C TRP A 416 14.37 -8.00 3.16
N TRP A 417 14.79 -9.21 2.80
CA TRP A 417 13.89 -10.35 2.56
C TRP A 417 14.36 -11.61 3.28
N ASN A 418 14.68 -11.46 4.57
CA ASN A 418 15.54 -12.37 5.33
C ASN A 418 16.97 -12.53 4.74
N SER A 419 17.34 -11.57 3.91
CA SER A 419 18.67 -11.36 3.37
C SER A 419 18.80 -9.91 2.90
N PRO A 420 20.03 -9.39 2.71
CA PRO A 420 20.23 -8.13 2.00
C PRO A 420 19.62 -8.18 0.60
N PRO A 421 19.01 -7.09 0.11
CA PRO A 421 18.47 -7.04 -1.25
C PRO A 421 19.58 -7.25 -2.28
N LEU A 422 19.23 -7.90 -3.39
CA LEU A 422 20.16 -8.15 -4.50
C LEU A 422 19.68 -7.45 -5.76
N ASP A 423 20.60 -6.78 -6.44
CA ASP A 423 20.33 -6.15 -7.73
C ASP A 423 20.57 -7.15 -8.88
N ASN A 424 19.74 -7.06 -9.91
CA ASN A 424 19.95 -7.71 -11.20
C ASN A 424 19.41 -6.78 -12.30
N PRO A 425 20.26 -6.25 -13.20
CA PRO A 425 19.88 -5.24 -14.16
C PRO A 425 18.96 -5.75 -15.29
N ASN A 426 18.82 -7.07 -15.43
CA ASN A 426 17.95 -7.67 -16.44
C ASN A 426 16.52 -7.91 -15.91
N LEU A 427 16.31 -7.87 -14.60
CA LEU A 427 14.97 -7.99 -14.01
C LEU A 427 14.22 -6.66 -14.11
N GLU A 428 13.01 -6.73 -14.67
CA GLU A 428 12.05 -5.61 -14.69
C GLU A 428 11.07 -5.68 -13.51
N LYS A 429 11.04 -6.81 -12.81
CA LYS A 429 10.14 -7.11 -11.69
C LYS A 429 10.89 -7.78 -10.56
N LEU A 430 10.38 -7.67 -9.34
CA LEU A 430 10.93 -8.39 -8.20
C LEU A 430 10.85 -9.91 -8.42
N LEU A 431 11.95 -10.62 -8.12
CA LEU A 431 12.03 -12.08 -8.12
C LEU A 431 12.33 -12.58 -6.71
N SER A 432 11.42 -13.38 -6.15
CA SER A 432 11.68 -14.11 -4.92
C SER A 432 12.39 -15.42 -5.20
N VAL A 433 13.38 -15.75 -4.37
CA VAL A 433 14.07 -17.05 -4.36
C VAL A 433 13.94 -17.65 -2.97
N MET A 434 13.36 -18.85 -2.85
CA MET A 434 13.40 -19.66 -1.62
C MET A 434 14.57 -20.64 -1.68
N GLY A 435 15.38 -20.67 -0.62
CA GLY A 435 16.40 -21.69 -0.40
C GLY A 435 15.91 -22.79 0.53
N TRP A 436 15.95 -24.03 0.07
CA TRP A 436 15.61 -25.22 0.83
C TRP A 436 16.84 -26.12 0.97
N ASN A 437 16.93 -26.85 2.08
CA ASN A 437 17.98 -27.84 2.31
C ASN A 437 17.33 -29.21 2.55
N TYR A 438 17.63 -30.17 1.68
CA TYR A 438 17.07 -31.53 1.75
C TYR A 438 17.62 -32.38 2.92
N GLU A 439 18.61 -31.91 3.67
CA GLU A 439 19.01 -32.45 4.98
C GLU A 439 17.98 -32.14 6.09
N ARG A 440 17.19 -31.06 5.93
CA ARG A 440 16.29 -30.56 6.97
C ARG A 440 14.85 -31.06 6.81
N GLY A 441 14.11 -31.01 7.91
CA GLY A 441 12.70 -31.37 7.96
C GLY A 441 11.76 -30.21 7.59
N LEU A 442 10.52 -30.58 7.30
CA LEU A 442 9.43 -29.68 6.86
C LEU A 442 9.17 -28.53 7.84
N ASP A 443 9.40 -28.77 9.13
CA ASP A 443 9.37 -27.78 10.20
C ASP A 443 10.35 -26.63 9.96
N CYS A 444 11.61 -26.91 9.64
CA CYS A 444 12.61 -25.88 9.35
C CYS A 444 12.27 -25.13 8.06
N ALA A 445 11.80 -25.86 7.05
CA ALA A 445 11.46 -25.32 5.75
C ALA A 445 10.29 -24.32 5.81
N VAL A 446 9.21 -24.65 6.52
CA VAL A 446 8.10 -23.71 6.75
C VAL A 446 8.52 -22.55 7.66
N HIS A 447 9.40 -22.80 8.64
CA HIS A 447 9.97 -21.76 9.49
C HIS A 447 10.75 -20.72 8.68
N SER A 448 11.56 -21.16 7.71
CA SER A 448 12.32 -20.28 6.80
C SER A 448 11.39 -19.33 6.02
N VAL A 449 10.22 -19.81 5.57
CA VAL A 449 9.20 -18.94 4.97
C VAL A 449 8.62 -17.95 5.99
N GLY A 450 8.50 -18.36 7.25
CA GLY A 450 8.09 -17.46 8.34
C GLY A 450 8.96 -16.21 8.46
N HIS A 451 10.29 -16.33 8.35
CA HIS A 451 11.18 -15.15 8.33
C HIS A 451 10.96 -14.24 7.12
N ARG A 452 10.58 -14.81 5.97
CA ARG A 452 10.17 -14.04 4.80
C ARG A 452 8.90 -13.25 5.11
N VAL A 453 7.89 -13.87 5.72
CA VAL A 453 6.65 -13.18 6.16
C VAL A 453 6.99 -12.04 7.12
N GLU A 454 7.81 -12.30 8.14
CA GLU A 454 8.23 -11.29 9.11
C GLU A 454 8.93 -10.10 8.43
N SER A 455 9.74 -10.36 7.41
CA SER A 455 10.42 -9.32 6.63
C SER A 455 9.44 -8.50 5.78
N ALA A 456 8.53 -9.17 5.06
CA ALA A 456 7.56 -8.53 4.19
C ALA A 456 6.56 -7.67 4.97
N ILE A 457 5.95 -8.22 6.02
CA ILE A 457 4.92 -7.51 6.79
C ILE A 457 5.52 -6.38 7.62
N ARG A 458 6.75 -6.55 8.15
CA ARG A 458 7.49 -5.44 8.77
C ARG A 458 7.75 -4.30 7.79
N HIS A 459 8.05 -4.61 6.52
CA HIS A 459 8.24 -3.60 5.48
C HIS A 459 6.93 -2.81 5.24
N VAL A 460 5.81 -3.53 5.09
CA VAL A 460 4.47 -2.92 4.90
C VAL A 460 4.08 -2.00 6.06
N TYR A 461 4.26 -2.44 7.31
CA TYR A 461 3.91 -1.63 8.48
C TYR A 461 5.00 -0.62 8.90
N GLY A 462 6.19 -0.66 8.30
CA GLY A 462 7.33 0.21 8.60
C GLY A 462 7.94 0.07 10.01
N ARG A 463 7.31 -0.69 10.92
CA ARG A 463 7.69 -0.79 12.34
C ARG A 463 7.35 -2.16 12.92
N TRP A 464 8.21 -2.64 13.83
CA TRP A 464 7.95 -3.81 14.67
C TRP A 464 8.52 -3.62 16.08
N ASP A 465 7.74 -3.00 16.96
CA ASP A 465 8.04 -2.75 18.37
C ASP A 465 6.89 -3.27 19.26
N CYS A 466 7.13 -4.42 19.91
CA CYS A 466 6.10 -5.08 20.73
C CYS A 466 5.66 -4.27 21.96
N HIS A 467 6.47 -3.30 22.41
CA HIS A 467 6.18 -2.45 23.57
C HIS A 467 5.54 -1.12 23.21
N ASN A 468 5.22 -0.89 21.93
CA ASN A 468 4.59 0.34 21.52
C ASN A 468 3.23 0.54 22.22
N PRO A 469 2.94 1.72 22.79
CA PRO A 469 1.66 1.99 23.45
C PRO A 469 0.48 2.01 22.47
N GLU A 470 0.75 2.27 21.19
CA GLU A 470 -0.21 2.26 20.08
C GLU A 470 0.27 1.25 19.03
N PRO A 471 0.14 -0.06 19.31
CA PRO A 471 0.66 -1.09 18.44
C PRO A 471 -0.09 -1.13 17.12
N ASN A 472 0.63 -1.29 16.02
CA ASN A 472 0.03 -1.61 14.73
C ASN A 472 -0.44 -3.08 14.71
N ASN A 473 -1.16 -3.49 13.67
CA ASN A 473 -1.69 -4.85 13.58
C ASN A 473 -0.59 -5.92 13.54
N TRP A 474 0.57 -5.66 12.93
CA TRP A 474 1.70 -6.61 12.95
C TRP A 474 2.27 -6.82 14.36
N GLU A 475 2.41 -5.74 15.13
CA GLU A 475 2.87 -5.78 16.52
C GLU A 475 1.85 -6.46 17.44
N LEU A 476 0.56 -6.31 17.17
CA LEU A 476 -0.48 -7.08 17.85
C LEU A 476 -0.38 -8.57 17.49
N PHE A 477 -0.28 -8.91 16.20
CA PHE A 477 -0.22 -10.29 15.71
C PHE A 477 0.93 -11.06 16.38
N THR A 478 2.11 -10.45 16.36
CA THR A 478 3.36 -11.05 16.84
C THR A 478 3.54 -11.03 18.35
N ARG A 479 2.59 -10.48 19.11
CA ARG A 479 2.68 -10.34 20.56
C ARG A 479 2.56 -11.69 21.27
N PHE A 480 3.47 -11.96 22.20
CA PHE A 480 3.46 -13.13 23.07
C PHE A 480 3.59 -12.74 24.54
N ASP A 481 3.18 -13.64 25.43
CA ASP A 481 2.89 -13.32 26.83
C ASP A 481 4.13 -12.95 27.66
N LYS A 482 5.31 -13.46 27.30
CA LYS A 482 6.56 -13.13 28.01
C LYS A 482 6.92 -11.64 27.89
N ASP A 483 6.68 -11.04 26.73
CA ASP A 483 7.01 -9.63 26.48
C ASP A 483 5.89 -8.70 26.97
N VAL A 484 4.63 -9.08 26.74
CA VAL A 484 3.46 -8.29 27.14
C VAL A 484 2.43 -9.18 27.86
N PRO A 485 2.60 -9.38 29.18
CA PRO A 485 1.78 -10.31 29.96
C PRO A 485 0.28 -10.03 29.87
N GLY A 486 -0.51 -11.08 29.61
CA GLY A 486 -1.97 -11.02 29.49
C GLY A 486 -2.49 -10.41 28.19
N GLN A 487 -1.60 -10.08 27.24
CA GLN A 487 -1.95 -9.47 25.95
C GLN A 487 -1.40 -10.26 24.76
N ALA A 488 -1.13 -11.55 24.92
CA ALA A 488 -0.63 -12.39 23.84
C ALA A 488 -1.68 -12.55 22.72
N HIS A 489 -1.23 -12.57 21.47
CA HIS A 489 -2.02 -12.99 20.32
C HIS A 489 -1.42 -14.28 19.74
N ILE A 490 -0.80 -14.21 18.57
CA ILE A 490 -0.28 -15.38 17.85
C ILE A 490 1.18 -15.65 18.21
N GLY A 491 1.98 -14.61 18.44
CA GLY A 491 3.42 -14.75 18.60
C GLY A 491 4.15 -14.64 17.25
N ASN A 492 5.45 -14.86 17.25
CA ASN A 492 6.29 -14.78 16.05
C ASN A 492 6.84 -16.16 15.69
N ILE A 493 7.66 -16.25 14.64
CA ILE A 493 8.10 -17.57 14.17
C ILE A 493 8.99 -18.31 15.18
N HIS A 494 9.67 -17.56 16.05
CA HIS A 494 10.56 -18.06 17.11
C HIS A 494 9.83 -18.35 18.43
N PHE A 495 8.84 -17.51 18.77
CA PHE A 495 8.15 -17.51 20.06
C PHE A 495 6.65 -17.77 19.89
N PRO A 496 6.17 -18.96 20.30
CA PRO A 496 4.72 -19.18 20.48
C PRO A 496 4.17 -18.25 21.55
N PRO A 497 2.84 -18.07 21.62
CA PRO A 497 2.24 -17.06 22.50
C PRO A 497 2.50 -17.32 23.99
N ASN A 498 2.82 -18.57 24.35
CA ASN A 498 3.19 -18.99 25.70
C ASN A 498 4.70 -19.27 25.90
N GLY A 499 5.52 -19.11 24.87
CA GLY A 499 6.95 -19.44 24.88
C GLY A 499 7.74 -18.60 25.88
N GLN A 500 8.79 -19.20 26.48
CA GLN A 500 9.66 -18.54 27.45
C GLN A 500 11.11 -18.38 26.96
N SER A 501 11.50 -19.14 25.95
CA SER A 501 12.78 -19.06 25.26
C SER A 501 12.58 -19.23 23.76
N ASP A 502 13.65 -18.99 23.01
CA ASP A 502 13.70 -19.19 21.58
C ASP A 502 13.32 -20.65 21.22
N TYR A 503 12.48 -20.84 20.20
CA TYR A 503 11.98 -22.13 19.73
C TYR A 503 11.21 -22.98 20.78
N ASP A 504 10.62 -22.35 21.81
CA ASP A 504 9.91 -23.04 22.90
C ASP A 504 8.49 -23.52 22.53
N TYR A 505 8.37 -24.27 21.43
CA TYR A 505 7.10 -24.73 20.85
C TYR A 505 6.36 -25.79 21.67
N SER A 506 7.01 -26.39 22.66
CA SER A 506 6.43 -27.45 23.49
C SER A 506 6.04 -26.97 24.89
N ASN A 507 6.03 -25.66 25.13
CA ASN A 507 5.70 -25.11 26.42
C ASN A 507 4.24 -25.44 26.81
N THR A 508 4.06 -26.05 27.97
CA THR A 508 2.75 -26.48 28.47
C THR A 508 2.04 -25.42 29.32
N ARG A 509 2.70 -24.27 29.57
CA ARG A 509 2.15 -23.15 30.32
C ARG A 509 0.90 -22.61 29.64
N TYR A 510 -0.16 -22.45 30.44
CA TYR A 510 -1.39 -21.81 30.01
C TYR A 510 -1.26 -20.28 30.02
N ILE A 511 -1.76 -19.64 28.98
CA ILE A 511 -1.87 -18.19 28.83
C ILE A 511 -3.23 -17.78 28.29
N ILE A 512 -3.65 -16.56 28.59
CA ILE A 512 -4.81 -15.92 27.95
C ILE A 512 -4.33 -15.32 26.62
N THR A 513 -5.04 -15.58 25.53
CA THR A 513 -4.74 -15.06 24.20
C THR A 513 -5.96 -14.45 23.50
N TYR A 514 -5.69 -13.55 22.55
CA TYR A 514 -6.63 -12.98 21.58
C TYR A 514 -6.57 -13.67 20.20
N ALA A 515 -5.91 -14.83 20.09
CA ALA A 515 -5.61 -15.50 18.81
C ALA A 515 -6.82 -15.65 17.87
N ASP A 516 -7.97 -16.09 18.38
CA ASP A 516 -9.14 -16.39 17.56
C ASP A 516 -9.72 -15.15 16.84
N ASN A 517 -9.39 -13.93 17.30
CA ASN A 517 -9.85 -12.69 16.65
C ASN A 517 -9.25 -12.50 15.26
N TRP A 518 -8.09 -13.08 14.98
CA TRP A 518 -7.43 -12.99 13.67
C TRP A 518 -8.21 -13.70 12.56
N LYS A 519 -9.13 -14.59 12.91
CA LYS A 519 -10.08 -15.19 11.95
C LYS A 519 -11.13 -14.20 11.41
N ARG A 520 -11.26 -13.04 12.06
CA ARG A 520 -12.24 -11.99 11.77
C ARG A 520 -11.57 -10.70 11.29
N TYR A 521 -10.26 -10.73 11.05
CA TYR A 521 -9.51 -9.59 10.58
C TYR A 521 -10.20 -8.95 9.34
N PRO A 522 -10.34 -7.61 9.27
CA PRO A 522 -9.75 -6.59 10.15
C PRO A 522 -10.50 -6.30 11.45
N ILE A 523 -11.60 -6.99 11.75
CA ILE A 523 -12.37 -6.80 12.98
C ILE A 523 -11.71 -7.56 14.13
N LEU A 524 -10.91 -6.86 14.93
CA LEU A 524 -10.27 -7.40 16.13
C LEU A 524 -11.10 -7.09 17.39
N LEU A 525 -11.70 -8.14 17.98
CA LEU A 525 -12.53 -8.04 19.17
C LEU A 525 -11.71 -8.24 20.46
N ASP A 526 -12.33 -7.98 21.60
CA ASP A 526 -11.77 -8.22 22.94
C ASP A 526 -12.02 -9.65 23.48
N GLN A 527 -12.40 -10.59 22.61
CA GLN A 527 -12.60 -11.99 22.98
C GLN A 527 -11.26 -12.64 23.29
N THR A 528 -11.21 -13.37 24.40
CA THR A 528 -10.01 -14.12 24.80
C THR A 528 -10.34 -15.56 25.17
N ARG A 529 -9.34 -16.43 25.06
CA ARG A 529 -9.39 -17.80 25.58
C ARG A 529 -8.07 -18.23 26.20
N ASN A 530 -8.12 -19.26 27.03
CA ASN A 530 -6.93 -19.83 27.67
C ASN A 530 -6.37 -20.98 26.80
N ILE A 531 -5.08 -20.94 26.46
CA ILE A 531 -4.42 -21.89 25.57
C ILE A 531 -3.07 -22.36 26.11
N ASN A 532 -2.57 -23.47 25.57
CA ASN A 532 -1.17 -23.89 25.67
C ASN A 532 -0.76 -24.64 24.40
N CYS A 533 0.41 -25.29 24.38
CA CYS A 533 0.89 -25.96 23.19
C CYS A 533 0.02 -27.09 22.62
N SER A 534 -0.97 -27.59 23.38
CA SER A 534 -1.89 -28.61 22.87
C SER A 534 -2.68 -28.14 21.65
N GLU A 535 -2.88 -26.83 21.49
CA GLU A 535 -3.52 -26.23 20.30
C GLU A 535 -2.81 -26.53 18.99
N TRP A 536 -1.49 -26.73 19.07
CA TRP A 536 -0.65 -27.04 17.92
C TRP A 536 0.12 -28.36 18.10
N GLY A 537 -0.37 -29.22 19.00
CA GLY A 537 0.22 -30.53 19.26
C GLY A 537 1.62 -30.51 19.88
N CYS A 538 2.06 -29.37 20.42
CA CYS A 538 3.37 -29.21 21.09
C CYS A 538 4.58 -29.58 20.23
N THR A 539 4.49 -29.39 18.92
CA THR A 539 5.59 -29.62 17.97
C THR A 539 5.95 -28.34 17.23
N HIS A 540 7.17 -28.28 16.70
CA HIS A 540 7.61 -27.17 15.84
C HIS A 540 6.71 -27.04 14.61
N LEU A 541 6.58 -28.08 13.79
CA LEU A 541 5.71 -28.04 12.60
C LEU A 541 4.25 -27.72 12.93
N GLY A 542 3.73 -28.26 14.04
CA GLY A 542 2.37 -27.96 14.47
C GLY A 542 2.18 -26.48 14.78
N TYR A 543 3.15 -25.84 15.48
CA TYR A 543 3.09 -24.41 15.72
C TYR A 543 3.20 -23.60 14.43
N MET A 544 4.06 -23.99 13.49
CA MET A 544 4.14 -23.33 12.18
C MET A 544 2.78 -23.34 11.48
N ARG A 545 2.12 -24.50 11.39
CA ARG A 545 0.78 -24.63 10.80
C ARG A 545 -0.25 -23.75 11.51
N TRP A 546 -0.22 -23.75 12.84
CA TRP A 546 -1.13 -22.92 13.65
C TRP A 546 -0.87 -21.43 13.41
N TRP A 547 0.39 -21.00 13.37
CA TRP A 547 0.79 -19.61 13.16
C TRP A 547 0.36 -19.10 11.77
N PHE A 548 0.71 -19.82 10.71
CA PHE A 548 0.32 -19.46 9.34
C PHE A 548 -1.19 -19.46 9.13
N ASN A 549 -1.93 -20.39 9.74
CA ASN A 549 -3.39 -20.42 9.61
C ASN A 549 -4.09 -19.21 10.24
N HIS A 550 -3.44 -18.50 11.16
CA HIS A 550 -3.95 -17.24 11.72
C HIS A 550 -3.54 -16.01 10.90
N LEU A 551 -2.63 -16.14 9.94
CA LEU A 551 -2.22 -15.03 9.09
C LEU A 551 -3.42 -14.52 8.26
N PRO A 552 -3.71 -13.21 8.26
CA PRO A 552 -4.83 -12.63 7.51
C PRO A 552 -4.80 -12.96 6.02
N ARG A 553 -5.96 -13.33 5.47
CA ARG A 553 -6.14 -13.76 4.07
C ARG A 553 -7.43 -13.24 3.44
N TYR A 554 -7.94 -12.13 3.98
CA TYR A 554 -9.32 -11.69 3.73
C TYR A 554 -9.38 -10.55 2.73
N ALA A 555 -10.54 -10.40 2.10
CA ALA A 555 -10.76 -9.34 1.11
C ALA A 555 -10.76 -7.92 1.74
N GLY A 556 -10.43 -6.93 0.92
CA GLY A 556 -10.52 -5.50 1.27
C GLY A 556 -9.21 -4.90 1.76
N VAL A 557 -9.26 -3.61 2.06
CA VAL A 557 -8.15 -2.80 2.56
C VAL A 557 -8.56 -2.19 3.89
N THR A 558 -7.65 -2.13 4.85
CA THR A 558 -7.85 -1.45 6.14
C THR A 558 -6.68 -0.54 6.42
N ASP A 559 -6.97 0.74 6.69
CA ASP A 559 -5.95 1.76 6.97
C ASP A 559 -4.83 1.78 5.90
N GLY A 560 -5.21 1.65 4.62
CA GLY A 560 -4.27 1.63 3.47
C GLY A 560 -3.48 0.34 3.27
N ILE A 561 -3.79 -0.73 4.02
CA ILE A 561 -3.09 -2.02 3.94
C ILE A 561 -4.05 -3.12 3.51
N LEU A 562 -3.63 -3.96 2.57
CA LEU A 562 -4.41 -5.10 2.10
C LEU A 562 -4.66 -6.09 3.24
N ASN A 563 -5.91 -6.54 3.36
CA ASN A 563 -6.30 -7.49 4.42
C ASN A 563 -5.76 -8.91 4.18
N ASN A 564 -5.34 -9.23 2.96
CA ASN A 564 -4.71 -10.49 2.59
C ASN A 564 -3.19 -10.39 2.69
N TRP A 565 -2.65 -10.72 3.86
CA TRP A 565 -1.21 -10.63 4.14
C TRP A 565 -0.39 -11.70 3.41
N TRP A 566 -1.03 -12.77 2.94
CA TRP A 566 -0.35 -13.78 2.11
C TRP A 566 0.22 -13.18 0.83
N TYR A 567 -0.51 -12.25 0.23
CA TYR A 567 -0.11 -11.60 -1.02
C TYR A 567 1.27 -10.94 -0.89
N TYR A 568 1.52 -10.21 0.21
CA TYR A 568 2.75 -9.42 0.38
C TYR A 568 4.05 -10.22 0.30
N PHE A 569 4.07 -11.51 0.65
CA PHE A 569 5.31 -12.29 0.63
C PHE A 569 5.40 -13.32 -0.51
N VAL A 570 4.31 -13.51 -1.26
CA VAL A 570 4.30 -14.36 -2.47
C VAL A 570 4.34 -13.53 -3.75
N ASP A 571 3.81 -12.31 -3.73
CA ASP A 571 3.86 -11.32 -4.82
C ASP A 571 3.64 -9.90 -4.27
N TYR A 572 4.74 -9.27 -3.83
CA TYR A 572 4.69 -7.94 -3.21
C TYR A 572 4.17 -6.85 -4.15
N GLU A 573 4.61 -6.86 -5.42
CA GLU A 573 4.20 -5.87 -6.43
C GLU A 573 2.69 -5.98 -6.69
N GLY A 574 2.18 -7.20 -6.87
CA GLY A 574 0.76 -7.44 -7.03
C GLY A 574 -0.07 -7.00 -5.81
N ALA A 575 0.46 -7.16 -4.59
CA ALA A 575 -0.22 -6.70 -3.37
C ALA A 575 -0.34 -5.16 -3.33
N VAL A 576 0.69 -4.43 -3.77
CA VAL A 576 0.66 -2.96 -3.87
C VAL A 576 -0.36 -2.53 -4.93
N GLU A 577 -0.29 -3.08 -6.14
CA GLU A 577 -1.25 -2.79 -7.21
C GLU A 577 -2.69 -3.08 -6.78
N ARG A 578 -2.93 -4.20 -6.10
CA ARG A 578 -4.24 -4.59 -5.60
C ARG A 578 -4.78 -3.63 -4.56
N THR A 579 -3.91 -3.12 -3.69
CA THR A 579 -4.26 -2.12 -2.66
C THR A 579 -4.73 -0.82 -3.33
N GLU A 580 -3.94 -0.30 -4.27
CA GLU A 580 -4.28 0.91 -5.04
C GLU A 580 -5.60 0.76 -5.80
N GLN A 581 -5.82 -0.39 -6.43
CA GLN A 581 -7.07 -0.68 -7.14
C GLN A 581 -8.28 -0.68 -6.20
N LEU A 582 -8.17 -1.29 -5.02
CA LEU A 582 -9.26 -1.34 -4.04
C LEU A 582 -9.55 0.04 -3.45
N MET A 583 -8.52 0.81 -3.13
CA MET A 583 -8.69 2.17 -2.63
C MET A 583 -9.30 3.10 -3.69
N SER A 584 -8.90 2.94 -4.96
CA SER A 584 -9.50 3.65 -6.11
C SER A 584 -10.96 3.26 -6.40
N ILE A 585 -11.42 2.13 -5.84
CA ILE A 585 -12.81 1.67 -5.89
C ILE A 585 -13.59 2.20 -4.68
N ASP A 586 -12.98 2.30 -3.50
CA ASP A 586 -13.64 2.86 -2.30
C ASP A 586 -13.96 4.36 -2.47
N ASP A 587 -13.10 5.14 -3.14
CA ASP A 587 -13.39 6.52 -3.56
C ASP A 587 -14.59 6.64 -4.54
N LYS A 588 -15.13 5.50 -4.98
CA LYS A 588 -16.23 5.42 -5.95
C LYS A 588 -17.52 4.86 -5.36
N ILE A 589 -17.55 4.46 -4.07
CA ILE A 589 -18.72 3.85 -3.41
C ILE A 589 -19.44 4.89 -2.54
N ASP A 590 -20.55 5.43 -3.07
CA ASP A 590 -21.63 6.00 -2.26
C ASP A 590 -22.40 4.82 -1.64
N ASP A 591 -22.35 4.68 -0.30
CA ASP A 591 -22.97 3.61 0.47
C ASP A 591 -24.52 3.76 0.59
N LYS A 592 -25.18 4.06 -0.55
CA LYS A 592 -26.63 4.02 -0.71
C LYS A 592 -27.03 3.34 -2.01
N ASN A 593 -27.14 2.02 -1.88
CA ASN A 593 -27.73 1.06 -2.80
C ASN A 593 -26.80 0.58 -3.92
N ASN A 594 -26.51 -0.71 -3.82
CA ASN A 594 -25.95 -1.63 -4.81
C ASN A 594 -26.70 -1.61 -6.16
N LEU A 595 -26.64 -0.50 -6.89
CA LEU A 595 -27.13 -0.35 -8.26
C LEU A 595 -25.97 0.14 -9.14
N PRO A 596 -25.77 -0.45 -10.33
CA PRO A 596 -24.77 0.02 -11.28
C PRO A 596 -24.97 1.50 -11.59
N ARG A 597 -23.87 2.28 -11.65
CA ARG A 597 -23.91 3.67 -12.13
C ARG A 597 -24.65 3.75 -13.46
N ASP A 598 -25.45 4.80 -13.65
CA ASP A 598 -26.17 5.03 -14.91
C ASP A 598 -25.20 5.09 -16.11
N PHE A 599 -23.94 5.49 -15.91
CA PHE A 599 -22.93 5.59 -16.96
C PHE A 599 -21.51 5.39 -16.37
N TRP A 600 -20.59 4.76 -17.11
CA TRP A 600 -19.16 4.69 -16.73
C TRP A 600 -18.23 4.68 -17.93
N LEU A 601 -16.99 5.15 -17.74
CA LEU A 601 -15.89 5.16 -18.72
C LEU A 601 -14.64 4.55 -18.05
N GLU A 602 -14.20 3.40 -18.55
CA GLU A 602 -13.02 2.70 -18.02
C GLU A 602 -11.72 3.34 -18.49
N GLN A 603 -10.67 3.06 -17.74
CA GLN A 603 -9.31 3.33 -18.17
C GLN A 603 -8.98 2.49 -19.43
N ASN A 604 -8.37 3.12 -20.44
CA ASN A 604 -8.01 2.42 -21.67
C ASN A 604 -6.95 1.34 -21.35
N TYR A 605 -7.07 0.17 -21.97
CA TYR A 605 -6.12 -0.92 -21.78
C TYR A 605 -5.57 -1.44 -23.12
N PRO A 606 -4.24 -1.58 -23.27
CA PRO A 606 -3.19 -1.20 -22.30
C PRO A 606 -3.05 0.34 -22.14
N ASN A 607 -2.43 0.79 -21.04
CA ASN A 607 -1.98 2.16 -20.81
C ASN A 607 -0.74 2.16 -19.87
N PRO A 608 0.47 2.59 -20.31
CA PRO A 608 0.78 3.10 -21.64
C PRO A 608 0.55 2.06 -22.73
N PHE A 609 0.26 2.51 -23.96
CA PHE A 609 0.07 1.59 -25.08
C PHE A 609 1.05 1.87 -26.21
N ASN A 610 1.47 0.81 -26.89
CA ASN A 610 2.15 0.89 -28.17
C ASN A 610 1.18 0.42 -29.28
N SER A 611 1.02 1.23 -30.33
CA SER A 611 0.21 0.98 -31.54
C SER A 611 -1.32 0.94 -31.41
N LYS A 612 -1.92 0.38 -30.34
CA LYS A 612 -3.38 0.33 -30.14
C LYS A 612 -3.79 0.21 -28.66
N THR A 613 -4.92 0.79 -28.29
CA THR A 613 -5.55 0.64 -26.97
C THR A 613 -7.07 0.51 -27.10
N ARG A 614 -7.70 -0.18 -26.14
CA ARG A 614 -9.15 -0.35 -26.06
C ARG A 614 -9.71 0.53 -24.96
N ILE A 615 -10.76 1.28 -25.28
CA ILE A 615 -11.55 2.08 -24.36
C ILE A 615 -12.90 1.38 -24.18
N GLU A 616 -13.25 1.09 -22.93
CA GLU A 616 -14.51 0.46 -22.58
C GLU A 616 -15.40 1.46 -21.84
N PHE A 617 -16.69 1.48 -22.14
CA PHE A 617 -17.66 2.33 -21.43
C PHE A 617 -19.04 1.69 -21.43
N TYR A 618 -19.87 2.08 -20.47
CA TYR A 618 -21.27 1.66 -20.35
C TYR A 618 -22.20 2.85 -20.35
N ILE A 619 -23.36 2.64 -20.95
CA ILE A 619 -24.47 3.58 -20.93
C ILE A 619 -25.76 2.87 -20.44
N SER A 620 -26.50 3.47 -19.49
CA SER A 620 -27.78 2.91 -18.99
C SER A 620 -29.00 3.42 -19.76
N LYS A 621 -28.87 4.53 -20.50
CA LYS A 621 -29.94 5.14 -21.31
C LYS A 621 -29.49 5.36 -22.74
N SER A 622 -30.43 5.21 -23.67
CA SER A 622 -30.20 5.50 -25.08
C SER A 622 -30.03 7.00 -25.32
N GLY A 623 -29.01 7.40 -26.07
CA GLY A 623 -28.72 8.81 -26.32
C GLY A 623 -27.64 9.02 -27.36
N THR A 624 -27.44 10.29 -27.75
CA THR A 624 -26.32 10.66 -28.61
C THR A 624 -25.05 10.71 -27.78
N LEU A 625 -24.00 10.05 -28.24
CA LEU A 625 -22.72 9.92 -27.57
C LEU A 625 -21.59 10.39 -28.49
N ASP A 626 -20.66 11.18 -27.95
CA ASP A 626 -19.41 11.59 -28.60
C ASP A 626 -18.21 11.15 -27.75
N LEU A 627 -17.42 10.22 -28.29
CA LEU A 627 -16.13 9.79 -27.75
C LEU A 627 -15.03 10.34 -28.65
N ALA A 628 -14.22 11.25 -28.12
CA ALA A 628 -13.14 11.92 -28.87
C ALA A 628 -11.83 11.97 -28.07
N VAL A 629 -10.71 12.07 -28.78
CA VAL A 629 -9.34 12.14 -28.26
C VAL A 629 -8.80 13.56 -28.42
N TYR A 630 -8.04 14.03 -27.43
CA TYR A 630 -7.43 15.35 -27.32
C TYR A 630 -5.96 15.22 -26.90
N ASN A 631 -5.12 16.20 -27.25
CA ASN A 631 -3.74 16.30 -26.74
C ASN A 631 -3.67 17.12 -25.43
N ILE A 632 -2.47 17.31 -24.89
CA ILE A 632 -2.23 17.99 -23.61
C ILE A 632 -2.67 19.47 -23.56
N VAL A 633 -2.73 20.15 -24.70
CA VAL A 633 -3.21 21.55 -24.79
C VAL A 633 -4.72 21.62 -25.09
N GLY A 634 -5.44 20.50 -25.02
CA GLY A 634 -6.88 20.42 -25.27
C GLY A 634 -7.27 20.47 -26.75
N GLN A 635 -6.32 20.38 -27.68
CA GLN A 635 -6.61 20.32 -29.12
C GLN A 635 -7.21 18.96 -29.47
N HIS A 636 -8.31 18.98 -30.23
CA HIS A 636 -8.95 17.76 -30.76
C HIS A 636 -8.01 17.01 -31.72
N ILE A 637 -7.93 15.70 -31.54
CA ILE A 637 -7.04 14.79 -32.29
C ILE A 637 -7.84 13.82 -33.16
N ARG A 638 -8.84 13.15 -32.58
CA ARG A 638 -9.57 12.07 -33.26
C ARG A 638 -10.96 11.88 -32.66
N THR A 639 -12.01 11.81 -33.47
CA THR A 639 -13.30 11.28 -33.00
C THR A 639 -13.33 9.76 -33.16
N LEU A 640 -13.53 9.03 -32.06
CA LEU A 640 -13.55 7.57 -32.04
C LEU A 640 -14.96 7.01 -32.25
N LYS A 641 -15.98 7.70 -31.74
CA LYS A 641 -17.38 7.33 -31.91
C LYS A 641 -18.28 8.56 -31.76
N ASN A 642 -19.21 8.76 -32.68
CA ASN A 642 -20.22 9.82 -32.60
C ASN A 642 -21.54 9.31 -33.19
N ASP A 643 -22.31 8.61 -32.35
CA ASP A 643 -23.50 7.86 -32.77
C ASP A 643 -24.62 7.97 -31.72
N TYR A 644 -25.85 7.68 -32.14
CA TYR A 644 -26.93 7.34 -31.22
C TYR A 644 -26.80 5.86 -30.79
N ILE A 645 -26.63 5.61 -29.50
CA ILE A 645 -26.36 4.28 -28.94
C ILE A 645 -27.45 3.84 -27.95
N GLN A 646 -27.63 2.53 -27.79
CA GLN A 646 -28.62 1.89 -26.90
C GLN A 646 -27.95 1.47 -25.59
N PRO A 647 -28.69 1.27 -24.48
CA PRO A 647 -28.08 0.83 -23.22
C PRO A 647 -27.22 -0.43 -23.39
N GLY A 648 -26.02 -0.43 -22.81
CA GLY A 648 -25.07 -1.53 -22.94
C GLY A 648 -23.61 -1.11 -22.80
N THR A 649 -22.74 -2.12 -22.77
CA THR A 649 -21.28 -1.95 -22.71
C THR A 649 -20.71 -1.90 -24.13
N TYR A 650 -19.80 -0.95 -24.36
CA TYR A 650 -19.20 -0.65 -25.64
C TYR A 650 -17.68 -0.67 -25.57
N ASN A 651 -17.05 -1.14 -26.64
CA ASN A 651 -15.60 -1.22 -26.77
C ASN A 651 -15.16 -0.53 -28.05
N VAL A 652 -14.28 0.46 -27.90
CA VAL A 652 -13.76 1.27 -29.01
C VAL A 652 -12.24 1.25 -28.97
N THR A 653 -11.62 1.00 -30.11
CA THR A 653 -10.15 0.94 -30.22
C THR A 653 -9.60 2.23 -30.85
N TRP A 654 -8.54 2.77 -30.25
CA TRP A 654 -7.75 3.83 -30.87
C TRP A 654 -6.36 3.32 -31.22
N SER A 655 -5.84 3.69 -32.40
CA SER A 655 -4.56 3.22 -32.93
C SER A 655 -3.48 4.32 -32.96
N GLY A 656 -3.61 5.37 -32.14
CA GLY A 656 -2.68 6.50 -32.13
C GLY A 656 -2.68 7.33 -33.42
N LYS A 657 -3.84 7.44 -34.10
CA LYS A 657 -4.00 8.22 -35.34
C LYS A 657 -4.91 9.43 -35.13
N ASN A 658 -4.64 10.54 -35.82
CA ASN A 658 -5.54 11.70 -35.89
C ASN A 658 -6.67 11.47 -36.91
N ASP A 659 -7.60 12.42 -37.07
CA ASP A 659 -8.70 12.33 -38.06
C ASP A 659 -8.23 12.25 -39.52
N ALA A 660 -7.06 12.80 -39.86
CA ALA A 660 -6.44 12.67 -41.18
C ALA A 660 -5.83 11.27 -41.44
N GLY A 661 -5.82 10.39 -40.42
CA GLY A 661 -5.26 9.05 -40.50
C GLY A 661 -3.75 8.98 -40.29
N GLU A 662 -3.13 10.10 -39.90
CA GLU A 662 -1.69 10.21 -39.63
C GLU A 662 -1.39 9.81 -38.19
N GLN A 663 -0.20 9.26 -37.96
CA GLN A 663 0.22 8.85 -36.61
C GLN A 663 0.57 10.08 -35.77
N VAL A 664 0.04 10.13 -34.55
CA VAL A 664 0.39 11.21 -33.61
C VAL A 664 1.69 10.91 -32.84
N PRO A 665 2.41 11.92 -32.32
CA PRO A 665 3.63 11.72 -31.54
C PRO A 665 3.40 10.89 -30.26
N SER A 666 4.45 10.26 -29.71
CA SER A 666 4.39 9.71 -28.35
C SER A 666 4.12 10.83 -27.36
N GLY A 667 3.37 10.55 -26.30
CA GLY A 667 3.00 11.56 -25.31
C GLY A 667 1.67 11.28 -24.65
N ILE A 668 1.23 12.27 -23.86
CA ILE A 668 -0.01 12.22 -23.10
C ILE A 668 -1.17 12.70 -23.98
N TYR A 669 -2.23 11.91 -24.00
CA TYR A 669 -3.50 12.22 -24.64
C TYR A 669 -4.64 12.03 -23.64
N PHE A 670 -5.78 12.64 -23.92
CA PHE A 670 -7.00 12.48 -23.16
C PHE A 670 -8.10 11.98 -24.07
N TYR A 671 -8.98 11.10 -23.61
CA TYR A 671 -10.22 10.79 -24.31
C TYR A 671 -11.41 11.21 -23.45
N ARG A 672 -12.40 11.82 -24.11
CA ARG A 672 -13.60 12.36 -23.50
C ARG A 672 -14.83 11.67 -24.06
N LEU A 673 -15.67 11.16 -23.17
CA LEU A 673 -17.00 10.65 -23.47
C LEU A 673 -18.03 11.72 -23.07
N SER A 674 -18.80 12.20 -24.05
CA SER A 674 -19.82 13.24 -23.86
C SER A 674 -21.19 12.68 -24.29
N THR A 675 -22.24 12.91 -23.51
CA THR A 675 -23.62 12.51 -23.86
C THR A 675 -24.54 13.71 -24.02
N SER A 676 -25.63 13.55 -24.78
CA SER A 676 -26.66 14.59 -24.94
C SER A 676 -27.37 15.00 -23.64
N GLU A 677 -27.24 14.21 -22.56
CA GLU A 677 -27.80 14.50 -21.24
C GLU A 677 -26.84 15.33 -20.35
N GLY A 678 -25.67 15.70 -20.86
CA GLY A 678 -24.71 16.56 -20.17
C GLY A 678 -23.61 15.81 -19.41
N THR A 679 -23.57 14.47 -19.47
CA THR A 679 -22.47 13.68 -18.89
C THR A 679 -21.19 13.91 -19.67
N ASN A 680 -20.10 14.26 -18.98
CA ASN A 680 -18.76 14.39 -19.54
C ASN A 680 -17.77 13.62 -18.67
N LEU A 681 -17.15 12.57 -19.21
CA LEU A 681 -16.11 11.79 -18.52
C LEU A 681 -14.82 11.88 -19.32
N ILE A 682 -13.70 12.15 -18.65
CA ILE A 682 -12.39 12.30 -19.27
C ILE A 682 -11.42 11.32 -18.61
N LYS A 683 -10.54 10.70 -19.39
CA LYS A 683 -9.48 9.82 -18.91
C LYS A 683 -8.18 10.07 -19.67
N LYS A 684 -7.05 9.91 -18.97
CA LYS A 684 -5.69 10.09 -19.49
C LYS A 684 -5.21 8.81 -20.19
N MET A 685 -4.44 8.91 -21.26
CA MET A 685 -3.75 7.79 -21.89
C MET A 685 -2.35 8.20 -22.36
N ILE A 686 -1.40 7.28 -22.30
CA ILE A 686 0.00 7.48 -22.67
C ILE A 686 0.29 6.63 -23.90
N LEU A 687 0.59 7.28 -25.03
CA LEU A 687 1.05 6.62 -26.24
C LEU A 687 2.57 6.53 -26.21
N LEU A 688 3.10 5.30 -26.22
CA LEU A 688 4.51 5.01 -26.43
C LEU A 688 4.73 4.56 -27.88
N LYS A 689 5.86 4.93 -28.47
CA LYS A 689 6.33 4.39 -29.75
C LYS A 689 7.42 3.39 -29.50
#